data_AF-A0A2P7TKC2-F1
#
_entry.id   AF-A0A2P7TKC2-F1
#
_cell.length_a   1.000
_cell.length_b   1.000
_cell.length_c   1.000
_cell.angle_alpha   90.00
_cell.angle_beta   90.00
_cell.angle_gamma   90.00
#
_symmetry.space_group_name_H-M   'P 1'
#
loop_
_entity.id
_entity.type
_entity.pdbx_description
1 polymer ?
#
loop_
_entity_poly.entity_id
_entity_poly.type
_entity_poly.pdbx_seq_one_letter_code
_entity_poly.pdbx_strand_id
1 'polypeptide(L)'
;MKFNATFSFFLAMLLAANSISAQPYQIGTKATSFFDAARNRNIGAQIRYPANSAGADVPVASGQFPVIVFGHGFQITYDSYSQMWETLVPQGYIMVFPTTEGSLSPNHGNFGGDISYLVNAMQVENANAGSIFFNKVAPKSAIMGHSMGGGAAHLAASSGNSNITTLISLAAAETDPSAIGASASIGIPSLVIAATEDCVTPVGDNQLPMYQNITSNCKAYYEITGGAHCQFTNGNATLCYLAEGLTCLFGWGPFVSLSVQHQKMFDALLPWLDTYLKDNCTAWTAFQNLLASGAGFTYQVPATSCSAATPVANAGPDQTVCAGTTVTLSAAPTGTTYAWNSGQSGQTIQVTPLQTTNYKVTVSNAYGCTASDAVLVTVNPAPAANAGPDQIICNGQTANLTASGGNIYNWSNGLAGAAISVTPAATATYTVTVTNANGCTASDAATVTVNPCGGLQVAVLLMLQGAYNPATGQMNTNLLASGALPIQQPYQTAPWFYNGTETVGAAQNFPPNTVDWVLLEARNPATGAIVERRAGLLLSNGLVVDADGNTPDGVKFFSLTNNSAYYIVVRHRNHLAIMSRQPEVIPNNANPLNFTNSGAEFGTNQTVALGNNIFGLFAGDLNADGIINHSDFNQYFTDYLLNTNYLPGDCNLNAITDLNDYNQYRPNAGVIGINEIRL
;
A
#
# COMPACT_ATOMS: atom_id res chain seq x y z
N MET A 1 -17.92 8.35 -74.49
CA MET A 1 -18.87 8.07 -73.39
C MET A 1 -18.14 7.37 -72.26
N LYS A 2 -17.69 8.14 -71.26
CA LYS A 2 -17.26 7.66 -69.94
C LYS A 2 -17.57 8.79 -68.96
N PHE A 3 -18.54 8.61 -68.07
CA PHE A 3 -18.78 9.52 -66.95
C PHE A 3 -18.73 8.70 -65.66
N ASN A 4 -17.82 9.12 -64.78
CA ASN A 4 -17.35 8.42 -63.60
C ASN A 4 -18.36 8.45 -62.45
N ALA A 5 -18.42 7.33 -61.75
CA ALA A 5 -19.18 7.08 -60.52
C ALA A 5 -18.55 7.77 -59.30
N THR A 6 -18.50 9.10 -59.28
CA THR A 6 -18.02 9.89 -58.13
C THR A 6 -19.10 10.78 -57.51
N PHE A 7 -20.34 10.71 -58.02
CA PHE A 7 -21.41 11.64 -57.63
C PHE A 7 -22.34 11.14 -56.51
N SER A 8 -22.25 9.86 -56.12
CA SER A 8 -23.15 9.29 -55.09
C SER A 8 -22.53 9.12 -53.69
N PHE A 9 -21.25 9.41 -53.50
CA PHE A 9 -20.62 9.36 -52.17
C PHE A 9 -20.65 10.70 -51.43
N PHE A 10 -20.89 11.81 -52.13
CA PHE A 10 -20.94 13.16 -51.54
C PHE A 10 -22.30 13.54 -50.94
N LEU A 11 -23.38 12.87 -51.36
CA LEU A 11 -24.73 13.15 -50.84
C LEU A 11 -25.04 12.38 -49.54
N ALA A 12 -24.32 11.29 -49.26
CA ALA A 12 -24.51 10.47 -48.05
C ALA A 12 -23.73 11.00 -46.83
N MET A 13 -22.66 11.78 -47.01
CA MET A 13 -21.94 12.43 -45.91
C MET A 13 -22.51 13.80 -45.52
N LEU A 14 -23.32 14.44 -46.38
CA LEU A 14 -24.06 15.67 -46.01
C LEU A 14 -25.37 15.38 -45.25
N LEU A 15 -25.81 14.13 -45.17
CA LEU A 15 -27.00 13.71 -44.42
C LEU A 15 -26.67 13.09 -43.06
N ALA A 16 -25.40 13.08 -42.65
CA ALA A 16 -24.94 12.60 -41.34
C ALA A 16 -24.67 13.73 -40.32
N ALA A 17 -25.17 14.93 -40.57
CA ALA A 17 -25.12 16.05 -39.63
C ALA A 17 -26.35 16.95 -39.74
N ASN A 18 -27.54 16.35 -39.68
CA ASN A 18 -28.76 17.08 -39.31
C ASN A 18 -29.72 16.09 -38.65
N SER A 19 -29.28 15.52 -37.52
CA SER A 19 -30.21 15.48 -36.39
C SER A 19 -30.61 16.94 -36.20
N ILE A 20 -31.78 17.34 -36.68
CA ILE A 20 -32.43 18.55 -36.17
C ILE A 20 -32.65 18.23 -34.70
N SER A 21 -31.64 18.52 -33.87
CA SER A 21 -31.82 18.62 -32.44
C SER A 21 -32.99 19.58 -32.29
N ALA A 22 -34.09 19.09 -31.73
CA ALA A 22 -35.26 19.92 -31.48
C ALA A 22 -34.76 21.19 -30.80
N GLN A 23 -34.90 22.33 -31.47
CA GLN A 23 -34.43 23.63 -30.98
C GLN A 23 -35.02 23.84 -29.58
N PRO A 24 -34.23 23.66 -28.50
CA PRO A 24 -34.80 23.39 -27.18
C PRO A 24 -35.46 24.61 -26.54
N TYR A 25 -35.13 25.81 -27.01
CA TYR A 25 -35.59 27.06 -26.41
C TYR A 25 -36.44 27.90 -27.38
N GLN A 26 -37.48 28.52 -26.83
CA GLN A 26 -38.21 29.60 -27.46
C GLN A 26 -37.51 30.94 -27.17
N ILE A 27 -37.91 32.01 -27.87
CA ILE A 27 -37.22 33.30 -27.81
C ILE A 27 -37.95 34.25 -26.85
N GLY A 28 -37.32 34.52 -25.70
CA GLY A 28 -37.68 35.62 -24.82
C GLY A 28 -37.09 36.94 -25.33
N THR A 29 -37.76 38.06 -25.03
CA THR A 29 -37.30 39.41 -25.42
C THR A 29 -37.29 40.35 -24.22
N LYS A 30 -36.32 41.26 -24.19
CA LYS A 30 -36.26 42.34 -23.19
C LYS A 30 -35.69 43.60 -23.80
N ALA A 31 -36.39 44.72 -23.65
CA ALA A 31 -35.90 46.04 -23.98
C ALA A 31 -35.41 46.72 -22.70
N THR A 32 -34.19 47.24 -22.70
CA THR A 32 -33.62 47.88 -21.51
C THR A 32 -32.58 48.93 -21.89
N SER A 33 -32.06 49.64 -20.90
CA SER A 33 -31.00 50.63 -21.08
C SER A 33 -29.99 50.51 -19.95
N PHE A 34 -28.71 50.53 -20.30
CA PHE A 34 -27.62 50.45 -19.35
C PHE A 34 -26.87 51.78 -19.30
N PHE A 35 -26.52 52.23 -18.10
CA PHE A 35 -25.76 53.46 -17.92
C PHE A 35 -24.28 53.13 -17.71
N ASP A 36 -23.43 53.50 -18.67
CA ASP A 36 -21.98 53.47 -18.56
C ASP A 36 -21.51 54.74 -17.86
N ALA A 37 -21.28 54.64 -16.55
CA ALA A 37 -20.83 55.76 -15.74
C ALA A 37 -19.44 56.28 -16.13
N ALA A 38 -18.55 55.42 -16.63
CA ALA A 38 -17.19 55.80 -16.97
C ALA A 38 -17.14 56.68 -18.23
N ARG A 39 -18.03 56.42 -19.18
CA ARG A 39 -18.17 57.23 -20.41
C ARG A 39 -19.33 58.22 -20.35
N ASN A 40 -20.09 58.25 -19.24
CA ASN A 40 -21.32 59.03 -19.05
C ASN A 40 -22.31 58.85 -20.22
N ARG A 41 -22.61 57.58 -20.56
CA ARG A 41 -23.45 57.22 -21.71
C ARG A 41 -24.60 56.32 -21.30
N ASN A 42 -25.77 56.59 -21.87
CA ASN A 42 -26.93 55.71 -21.76
C ASN A 42 -27.03 54.84 -23.01
N ILE A 43 -27.01 53.52 -22.83
CA ILE A 43 -26.91 52.54 -23.91
C ILE A 43 -28.20 51.73 -23.95
N GLY A 44 -29.08 52.08 -24.87
CA GLY A 44 -30.28 51.28 -25.15
C GLY A 44 -29.89 49.91 -25.73
N ALA A 45 -30.57 48.86 -25.29
CA ALA A 45 -30.30 47.49 -25.72
C ALA A 45 -31.59 46.68 -25.91
N GLN A 46 -31.59 45.89 -26.97
CA GLN A 46 -32.62 44.89 -27.27
C GLN A 46 -32.01 43.51 -27.05
N ILE A 47 -32.56 42.76 -26.11
CA ILE A 47 -32.04 41.45 -25.71
C ILE A 47 -32.99 40.37 -26.23
N ARG A 48 -32.42 39.29 -26.76
CA ARG A 48 -33.10 38.06 -27.15
C ARG A 48 -32.44 36.91 -26.41
N TYR A 49 -33.20 36.06 -25.74
CA TYR A 49 -32.64 35.07 -24.83
C TYR A 49 -33.42 33.76 -24.78
N PRO A 50 -32.78 32.64 -24.37
CA PRO A 50 -33.43 31.35 -24.29
C PRO A 50 -34.54 31.34 -23.22
N ALA A 51 -35.75 30.96 -23.60
CA ALA A 51 -36.92 30.89 -22.72
C ALA A 51 -37.73 29.60 -22.99
N ASN A 52 -38.57 29.21 -22.02
CA ASN A 52 -39.47 28.06 -22.20
C ASN A 52 -40.74 28.42 -23.01
N SER A 53 -41.01 29.71 -23.17
CA SER A 53 -42.13 30.26 -23.95
C SER A 53 -41.69 31.56 -24.61
N ALA A 54 -42.13 31.83 -25.83
CA ALA A 54 -41.83 33.09 -26.49
C ALA A 54 -42.59 34.26 -25.84
N GLY A 55 -41.96 35.43 -25.71
CA GLY A 55 -42.63 36.63 -25.18
C GLY A 55 -41.68 37.67 -24.57
N ALA A 56 -42.22 38.85 -24.29
CA ALA A 56 -41.49 39.91 -23.60
C ALA A 56 -41.42 39.64 -22.10
N ASP A 57 -40.23 39.83 -21.51
CA ASP A 57 -39.93 39.72 -20.08
C ASP A 57 -40.35 38.39 -19.43
N VAL A 58 -40.49 37.33 -20.25
CA VAL A 58 -40.71 35.96 -19.78
C VAL A 58 -39.47 35.43 -19.06
N PRO A 59 -39.61 34.49 -18.11
CA PRO A 59 -38.45 33.92 -17.42
C PRO A 59 -37.42 33.30 -18.38
N VAL A 60 -36.13 33.59 -18.14
CA VAL A 60 -35.02 32.93 -18.85
C VAL A 60 -35.02 31.44 -18.49
N ALA A 61 -34.80 30.59 -19.48
CA ALA A 61 -34.74 29.14 -19.31
C ALA A 61 -33.71 28.71 -18.24
N SER A 62 -33.81 27.46 -17.79
CA SER A 62 -32.84 26.89 -16.85
C SER A 62 -31.48 26.69 -17.52
N GLY A 63 -30.41 27.09 -16.84
CA GLY A 63 -29.03 27.00 -17.34
C GLY A 63 -28.33 28.36 -17.33
N GLN A 64 -27.05 28.34 -17.70
CA GLN A 64 -26.26 29.53 -18.02
C GLN A 64 -25.98 29.56 -19.52
N PHE A 65 -26.12 30.74 -20.12
CA PHE A 65 -26.02 30.92 -21.56
C PHE A 65 -24.97 31.97 -21.89
N PRO A 66 -24.08 31.71 -22.87
CA PRO A 66 -23.12 32.71 -23.33
C PRO A 66 -23.81 33.93 -23.94
N VAL A 67 -23.20 35.10 -23.72
CA VAL A 67 -23.68 36.38 -24.26
C VAL A 67 -22.96 36.70 -25.56
N ILE A 68 -23.70 37.17 -26.55
CA ILE A 68 -23.21 37.70 -27.81
C ILE A 68 -23.73 39.13 -27.96
N VAL A 69 -22.83 40.12 -27.89
CA VAL A 69 -23.20 41.51 -28.19
C VAL A 69 -23.00 41.78 -29.67
N PHE A 70 -24.05 42.19 -30.38
CA PHE A 70 -24.07 42.31 -31.84
C PHE A 70 -24.15 43.77 -32.31
N GLY A 71 -23.11 44.28 -32.95
CA GLY A 71 -23.08 45.60 -33.58
C GLY A 71 -23.78 45.61 -34.95
N HIS A 72 -24.79 46.48 -35.11
CA HIS A 72 -25.48 46.67 -36.37
C HIS A 72 -24.66 47.50 -37.38
N GLY A 73 -24.93 47.33 -38.67
CA GLY A 73 -24.34 48.14 -39.75
C GLY A 73 -24.88 49.58 -39.85
N PHE A 74 -24.28 50.37 -40.74
CA PHE A 74 -24.64 51.77 -40.95
C PHE A 74 -26.07 51.92 -41.46
N GLN A 75 -26.91 52.71 -40.76
CA GLN A 75 -28.31 52.89 -41.14
C GLN A 75 -29.10 51.57 -41.26
N ILE A 76 -28.68 50.53 -40.54
CA ILE A 76 -29.38 49.25 -40.43
C ILE A 76 -29.80 49.06 -38.99
N THR A 77 -31.10 48.92 -38.76
CA THR A 77 -31.64 48.69 -37.41
C THR A 77 -31.43 47.24 -36.99
N TYR A 78 -31.38 47.00 -35.68
CA TYR A 78 -31.11 45.65 -35.15
C TYR A 78 -32.12 44.60 -35.64
N ASP A 79 -33.36 45.00 -35.93
CA ASP A 79 -34.43 44.11 -36.38
C ASP A 79 -34.16 43.52 -37.78
N SER A 80 -33.26 44.13 -38.56
CA SER A 80 -32.77 43.56 -39.82
C SER A 80 -31.85 42.35 -39.65
N TYR A 81 -31.52 41.95 -38.42
CA TYR A 81 -30.68 40.79 -38.13
C TYR A 81 -31.47 39.63 -37.51
N SER A 82 -32.77 39.48 -37.83
CA SER A 82 -33.62 38.48 -37.17
C SER A 82 -33.18 37.05 -37.31
N GLN A 83 -32.59 36.70 -38.45
CA GLN A 83 -31.94 35.43 -38.70
C GLN A 83 -30.89 35.07 -37.63
N MET A 84 -30.22 36.07 -37.04
CA MET A 84 -29.21 35.86 -36.01
C MET A 84 -29.84 35.32 -34.73
N TRP A 85 -30.83 36.00 -34.15
CA TRP A 85 -31.44 35.52 -32.91
C TRP A 85 -32.38 34.34 -33.15
N GLU A 86 -33.03 34.25 -34.31
CA GLU A 86 -33.84 33.09 -34.69
C GLU A 86 -33.01 31.80 -34.79
N THR A 87 -31.71 31.93 -35.11
CA THR A 87 -30.79 30.78 -35.17
C THR A 87 -30.06 30.56 -33.84
N LEU A 88 -29.53 31.60 -33.22
CA LEU A 88 -28.63 31.48 -32.08
C LEU A 88 -29.37 31.33 -30.74
N VAL A 89 -30.49 32.02 -30.53
CA VAL A 89 -31.20 31.94 -29.25
C VAL A 89 -31.74 30.54 -28.97
N PRO A 90 -32.38 29.86 -29.95
CA PRO A 90 -32.84 28.49 -29.72
C PRO A 90 -31.68 27.51 -29.46
N GLN A 91 -30.47 27.83 -29.92
CA GLN A 91 -29.24 27.09 -29.63
C GLN A 91 -28.61 27.44 -28.26
N GLY A 92 -29.27 28.26 -27.43
CA GLY A 92 -28.80 28.58 -26.08
C GLY A 92 -27.82 29.76 -25.99
N TYR A 93 -27.99 30.79 -26.82
CA TYR A 93 -27.24 32.04 -26.73
C TYR A 93 -28.12 33.20 -26.29
N ILE A 94 -27.59 34.11 -25.46
CA ILE A 94 -28.21 35.41 -25.20
C ILE A 94 -27.63 36.40 -26.20
N MET A 95 -28.48 37.02 -27.01
CA MET A 95 -28.07 38.06 -27.94
C MET A 95 -28.46 39.44 -27.43
N VAL A 96 -27.50 40.38 -27.43
CA VAL A 96 -27.70 41.76 -26.99
C VAL A 96 -27.39 42.69 -28.15
N PHE A 97 -28.38 43.48 -28.56
CA PHE A 97 -28.26 44.42 -29.66
C PHE A 97 -28.29 45.85 -29.10
N PRO A 98 -27.16 46.59 -29.05
CA PRO A 98 -27.18 48.01 -28.79
C PRO A 98 -28.06 48.74 -29.83
N THR A 99 -28.77 49.77 -29.38
CA THR A 99 -29.57 50.67 -30.24
C THR A 99 -28.94 52.06 -30.35
N THR A 100 -27.68 52.22 -29.96
CA THR A 100 -26.90 53.45 -30.05
C THR A 100 -26.24 53.57 -31.42
N GLU A 101 -25.80 54.78 -31.77
CA GLU A 101 -25.03 55.02 -33.00
C GLU A 101 -25.73 54.62 -34.32
N GLY A 102 -27.07 54.59 -34.33
CA GLY A 102 -27.89 54.44 -35.55
C GLY A 102 -28.09 55.72 -36.38
N SER A 103 -27.37 56.80 -36.07
CA SER A 103 -27.52 58.10 -36.74
C SER A 103 -26.81 58.16 -38.10
N LEU A 104 -27.01 59.23 -38.88
CA LEU A 104 -26.30 59.45 -40.15
C LEU A 104 -24.81 59.79 -39.97
N SER A 105 -24.37 60.05 -38.74
CA SER A 105 -22.98 60.35 -38.40
C SER A 105 -22.61 59.58 -37.12
N PRO A 106 -22.50 58.24 -37.18
CA PRO A 106 -22.18 57.43 -36.02
C PRO A 106 -20.75 57.68 -35.56
N ASN A 107 -20.50 57.55 -34.27
CA ASN A 107 -19.16 57.50 -33.71
C ASN A 107 -18.78 56.05 -33.42
N HIS A 108 -17.91 55.48 -34.25
CA HIS A 108 -17.53 54.07 -34.14
C HIS A 108 -16.75 53.74 -32.87
N GLY A 109 -15.95 54.69 -32.36
CA GLY A 109 -15.26 54.54 -31.08
C GLY A 109 -16.24 54.40 -29.91
N ASN A 110 -17.28 55.25 -29.89
CA ASN A 110 -18.37 55.13 -28.94
C ASN A 110 -19.14 53.83 -29.12
N PHE A 111 -19.40 53.41 -30.36
CA PHE A 111 -20.12 52.18 -30.63
C PHE A 111 -19.36 50.94 -30.16
N GLY A 112 -18.06 50.86 -30.46
CA GLY A 112 -17.18 49.80 -29.96
C GLY A 112 -17.09 49.80 -28.43
N GLY A 113 -17.03 50.98 -27.82
CA GLY A 113 -17.13 51.13 -26.37
C GLY A 113 -18.46 50.61 -25.81
N ASP A 114 -19.58 50.90 -26.47
CA ASP A 114 -20.91 50.43 -26.06
C ASP A 114 -21.03 48.90 -26.17
N ILE A 115 -20.52 48.32 -27.26
CA ILE A 115 -20.46 46.87 -27.45
C ILE A 115 -19.63 46.20 -26.34
N SER A 116 -18.42 46.72 -26.05
CA SER A 116 -17.56 46.21 -24.99
C SER A 116 -18.22 46.35 -23.60
N TYR A 117 -18.87 47.47 -23.33
CA TYR A 117 -19.54 47.72 -22.05
C TYR A 117 -20.71 46.75 -21.82
N LEU A 118 -21.53 46.49 -22.84
CA LEU A 118 -22.69 45.60 -22.72
C LEU A 118 -22.32 44.16 -22.34
N VAL A 119 -21.12 43.69 -22.72
CA VAL A 119 -20.60 42.39 -22.24
C VAL A 119 -20.50 42.39 -20.71
N ASN A 120 -19.91 43.45 -20.14
CA ASN A 120 -19.76 43.59 -18.68
C ASN A 120 -21.11 43.83 -17.99
N ALA A 121 -21.98 44.62 -18.61
CA ALA A 121 -23.31 44.89 -18.07
C ALA A 121 -24.13 43.60 -17.89
N MET A 122 -24.03 42.65 -18.83
CA MET A 122 -24.68 41.35 -18.68
C MET A 122 -24.07 40.50 -17.55
N GLN A 123 -22.77 40.58 -17.31
CA GLN A 123 -22.14 39.93 -16.15
C GLN A 123 -22.61 40.55 -14.83
N VAL A 124 -22.88 41.86 -14.80
CA VAL A 124 -23.50 42.53 -13.65
C VAL A 124 -24.94 42.06 -13.44
N GLU A 125 -25.72 41.96 -14.52
CA GLU A 125 -27.09 41.41 -14.46
C GLU A 125 -27.12 39.96 -13.96
N ASN A 126 -26.08 39.16 -14.28
CA ASN A 126 -25.91 37.80 -13.76
C ASN A 126 -25.85 37.75 -12.22
N ALA A 127 -25.21 38.75 -11.62
CA ALA A 127 -25.02 38.86 -10.17
C ALA A 127 -26.17 39.59 -9.46
N ASN A 128 -27.07 40.24 -10.22
CA ASN A 128 -28.17 41.03 -9.69
C ASN A 128 -29.41 40.17 -9.43
N ALA A 129 -29.73 39.89 -8.16
CA ALA A 129 -30.89 39.08 -7.76
C ALA A 129 -32.26 39.63 -8.23
N GLY A 130 -32.34 40.91 -8.59
CA GLY A 130 -33.53 41.52 -9.18
C GLY A 130 -33.63 41.40 -10.70
N SER A 131 -32.59 40.89 -11.36
CA SER A 131 -32.57 40.69 -12.81
C SER A 131 -33.19 39.35 -13.19
N ILE A 132 -33.91 39.33 -14.33
CA ILE A 132 -34.33 38.06 -14.97
C ILE A 132 -33.13 37.21 -15.44
N PHE A 133 -31.95 37.81 -15.53
CA PHE A 133 -30.69 37.15 -15.91
C PHE A 133 -29.87 36.66 -14.71
N PHE A 134 -30.38 36.78 -13.48
CA PHE A 134 -29.68 36.32 -12.28
C PHE A 134 -29.29 34.84 -12.37
N ASN A 135 -28.00 34.54 -12.28
CA ASN A 135 -27.40 33.21 -12.48
C ASN A 135 -27.70 32.57 -13.86
N LYS A 136 -27.96 33.37 -14.90
CA LYS A 136 -28.29 32.89 -16.25
C LYS A 136 -27.22 33.18 -17.30
N VAL A 137 -26.24 34.00 -16.99
CA VAL A 137 -25.19 34.39 -17.95
C VAL A 137 -23.95 33.53 -17.71
N ALA A 138 -23.45 32.90 -18.77
CA ALA A 138 -22.22 32.13 -18.72
C ALA A 138 -21.00 33.08 -18.64
N PRO A 139 -19.86 32.63 -18.09
CA PRO A 139 -18.66 33.46 -17.95
C PRO A 139 -18.02 33.85 -19.30
N LYS A 140 -18.26 33.08 -20.37
CA LYS A 140 -17.70 33.32 -21.70
C LYS A 140 -18.68 34.13 -22.54
N SER A 141 -18.16 35.15 -23.23
CA SER A 141 -18.96 36.03 -24.09
C SER A 141 -18.27 36.27 -25.42
N ALA A 142 -19.06 36.58 -26.44
CA ALA A 142 -18.56 37.03 -27.73
C ALA A 142 -19.04 38.44 -28.05
N ILE A 143 -18.30 39.07 -28.94
CA ILE A 143 -18.74 40.25 -29.66
C ILE A 143 -18.80 39.91 -31.15
N MET A 144 -19.84 40.43 -31.79
CA MET A 144 -20.14 40.19 -33.18
C MET A 144 -20.58 41.48 -33.84
N GLY A 145 -20.41 41.63 -35.15
CA GLY A 145 -21.06 42.73 -35.85
C GLY A 145 -21.00 42.64 -37.36
N HIS A 146 -21.87 43.40 -38.01
CA HIS A 146 -21.96 43.50 -39.46
C HIS A 146 -21.57 44.89 -39.96
N SER A 147 -20.86 44.99 -41.09
CA SER A 147 -20.50 46.28 -41.72
C SER A 147 -19.77 47.20 -40.73
N MET A 148 -20.15 48.47 -40.58
CA MET A 148 -19.59 49.38 -39.56
C MET A 148 -19.72 48.83 -38.12
N GLY A 149 -20.74 48.04 -37.82
CA GLY A 149 -20.86 47.34 -36.53
C GLY A 149 -19.84 46.22 -36.36
N GLY A 150 -19.41 45.61 -37.46
CA GLY A 150 -18.27 44.69 -37.49
C GLY A 150 -16.96 45.41 -37.18
N GLY A 151 -16.71 46.56 -37.80
CA GLY A 151 -15.55 47.41 -37.45
C GLY A 151 -15.57 47.88 -36.00
N ALA A 152 -16.74 48.27 -35.48
CA ALA A 152 -16.92 48.59 -34.08
C ALA A 152 -16.68 47.39 -33.14
N ALA A 153 -16.98 46.16 -33.57
CA ALA A 153 -16.61 44.95 -32.82
C ALA A 153 -15.07 44.77 -32.77
N HIS A 154 -14.32 45.12 -33.81
CA HIS A 154 -12.85 45.13 -33.73
C HIS A 154 -12.33 46.17 -32.73
N LEU A 155 -12.92 47.37 -32.71
CA LEU A 155 -12.63 48.38 -31.68
C LEU A 155 -12.95 47.86 -30.28
N ALA A 156 -14.09 47.20 -30.09
CA ALA A 156 -14.49 46.60 -28.82
C ALA A 156 -13.50 45.49 -28.37
N ALA A 157 -13.07 44.62 -29.29
CA ALA A 157 -12.10 43.55 -29.02
C ALA A 157 -10.75 44.11 -28.56
N SER A 158 -10.34 45.26 -29.11
CA SER A 158 -9.08 45.92 -28.78
C SER A 158 -9.08 46.63 -27.41
N SER A 159 -10.22 46.71 -26.73
CA SER A 159 -10.37 47.44 -25.46
C SER A 159 -9.66 46.80 -24.26
N GLY A 160 -9.16 45.56 -24.38
CA GLY A 160 -8.57 44.80 -23.27
C GLY A 160 -9.59 44.24 -22.27
N ASN A 161 -10.89 44.26 -22.62
CA ASN A 161 -11.94 43.70 -21.78
C ASN A 161 -11.82 42.16 -21.70
N SER A 162 -11.46 41.65 -20.51
CA SER A 162 -11.22 40.23 -20.25
C SER A 162 -12.47 39.35 -20.31
N ASN A 163 -13.68 39.93 -20.28
CA ASN A 163 -14.93 39.18 -20.42
C ASN A 163 -15.26 38.86 -21.88
N ILE A 164 -14.50 39.42 -22.84
CA ILE A 164 -14.64 39.14 -24.26
C ILE A 164 -13.75 37.95 -24.62
N THR A 165 -14.38 36.81 -24.91
CA THR A 165 -13.68 35.53 -25.15
C THR A 165 -13.39 35.30 -26.63
N THR A 166 -14.24 35.79 -27.53
CA THR A 166 -14.03 35.66 -28.98
C THR A 166 -14.68 36.81 -29.76
N LEU A 167 -14.09 37.13 -30.92
CA LEU A 167 -14.59 38.11 -31.88
C LEU A 167 -15.11 37.41 -33.13
N ILE A 168 -16.25 37.87 -33.64
CA ILE A 168 -16.79 37.52 -34.94
C ILE A 168 -17.05 38.79 -35.74
N SER A 169 -16.63 38.87 -36.99
CA SER A 169 -16.90 40.02 -37.85
C SER A 169 -17.53 39.58 -39.17
N LEU A 170 -18.65 40.19 -39.56
CA LEU A 170 -19.39 39.85 -40.77
C LEU A 170 -19.31 41.04 -41.75
N ALA A 171 -18.66 40.87 -42.91
CA ALA A 171 -18.49 41.93 -43.90
C ALA A 171 -18.09 43.29 -43.27
N ALA A 172 -17.19 43.26 -42.28
CA ALA A 172 -16.86 44.42 -41.46
C ALA A 172 -16.32 45.58 -42.30
N ALA A 173 -16.75 46.80 -41.99
CA ALA A 173 -16.24 48.02 -42.61
C ALA A 173 -15.06 48.56 -41.81
N GLU A 174 -14.07 49.14 -42.49
CA GLU A 174 -13.13 50.05 -41.87
C GLU A 174 -13.88 51.25 -41.28
N THR A 175 -13.42 51.72 -40.13
CA THR A 175 -14.10 52.77 -39.35
C THR A 175 -13.17 53.92 -39.01
N ASP A 176 -13.74 54.99 -38.44
CA ASP A 176 -12.99 56.02 -37.71
C ASP A 176 -13.50 56.06 -36.25
N PRO A 177 -12.67 55.73 -35.25
CA PRO A 177 -11.26 55.29 -35.32
C PRO A 177 -11.03 53.97 -36.07
N SER A 178 -9.80 53.74 -36.53
CA SER A 178 -9.44 52.65 -37.44
C SER A 178 -9.67 51.24 -36.85
N ALA A 179 -10.50 50.43 -37.51
CA ALA A 179 -10.75 49.04 -37.12
C ALA A 179 -9.59 48.12 -37.54
N ILE A 180 -8.99 48.35 -38.72
CA ILE A 180 -7.76 47.70 -39.17
C ILE A 180 -6.62 47.97 -38.19
N GLY A 181 -6.45 49.22 -37.75
CA GLY A 181 -5.45 49.58 -36.75
C GLY A 181 -5.70 48.91 -35.40
N ALA A 182 -6.94 48.94 -34.91
CA ALA A 182 -7.33 48.30 -33.65
C ALA A 182 -7.13 46.77 -33.67
N SER A 183 -7.26 46.14 -34.84
CA SER A 183 -7.04 44.70 -35.02
C SER A 183 -5.66 44.24 -34.56
N ALA A 184 -4.64 45.11 -34.65
CA ALA A 184 -3.28 44.83 -34.20
C ALA A 184 -3.13 44.62 -32.68
N SER A 185 -4.18 44.83 -31.89
CA SER A 185 -4.19 44.59 -30.44
C SER A 185 -5.06 43.39 -30.03
N ILE A 186 -5.67 42.69 -30.98
CA ILE A 186 -6.63 41.61 -30.70
C ILE A 186 -5.87 40.29 -30.49
N GLY A 187 -5.80 39.85 -29.24
CA GLY A 187 -5.15 38.60 -28.82
C GLY A 187 -6.11 37.42 -28.56
N ILE A 188 -7.41 37.61 -28.79
CA ILE A 188 -8.45 36.58 -28.55
C ILE A 188 -8.80 35.80 -29.82
N PRO A 189 -9.36 34.57 -29.71
CA PRO A 189 -9.91 33.83 -30.83
C PRO A 189 -10.82 34.69 -31.71
N SER A 190 -10.54 34.76 -33.02
CA SER A 190 -11.30 35.62 -33.94
C SER A 190 -11.72 34.92 -35.23
N LEU A 191 -12.98 35.10 -35.63
CA LEU A 191 -13.54 34.63 -36.90
C LEU A 191 -13.95 35.81 -37.78
N VAL A 192 -13.29 35.96 -38.92
CA VAL A 192 -13.62 36.99 -39.92
C VAL A 192 -14.37 36.33 -41.06
N ILE A 193 -15.63 36.74 -41.27
CA ILE A 193 -16.48 36.28 -42.37
C ILE A 193 -16.65 37.41 -43.38
N ALA A 194 -16.26 37.17 -44.62
CA ALA A 194 -16.38 38.08 -45.77
C ALA A 194 -17.24 37.45 -46.87
N ALA A 195 -17.51 38.20 -47.94
CA ALA A 195 -18.21 37.70 -49.12
C ALA A 195 -17.55 38.23 -50.39
N THR A 196 -17.42 37.40 -51.43
CA THR A 196 -16.59 37.73 -52.61
C THR A 196 -17.15 38.89 -53.44
N GLU A 197 -18.47 39.08 -53.43
CA GLU A 197 -19.15 40.15 -54.18
C GLU A 197 -19.50 41.36 -53.29
N ASP A 198 -18.87 41.46 -52.11
CA ASP A 198 -19.01 42.64 -51.25
C ASP A 198 -18.36 43.86 -51.91
N CYS A 199 -19.19 44.73 -52.49
CA CYS A 199 -18.76 45.99 -53.09
C CYS A 199 -18.97 47.20 -52.17
N VAL A 200 -19.61 47.01 -51.01
CA VAL A 200 -19.89 48.08 -50.04
C VAL A 200 -18.69 48.25 -49.12
N THR A 201 -18.14 47.13 -48.65
CA THR A 201 -16.90 47.04 -47.88
C THR A 201 -15.97 46.04 -48.56
N PRO A 202 -15.34 46.40 -49.69
CA PRO A 202 -14.49 45.50 -50.46
C PRO A 202 -13.46 44.76 -49.61
N VAL A 203 -13.36 43.45 -49.85
CA VAL A 203 -12.55 42.50 -49.06
C VAL A 203 -11.12 42.97 -48.84
N GLY A 204 -10.45 43.38 -49.91
CA GLY A 204 -9.05 43.80 -49.89
C GLY A 204 -8.79 45.09 -49.08
N ASP A 205 -9.82 45.92 -48.92
CA ASP A 205 -9.70 47.23 -48.27
C ASP A 205 -10.18 47.19 -46.80
N ASN A 206 -10.88 46.12 -46.40
CA ASN A 206 -11.56 46.07 -45.10
C ASN A 206 -11.25 44.78 -44.32
N GLN A 207 -11.94 43.67 -44.61
CA GLN A 207 -11.92 42.48 -43.75
C GLN A 207 -10.60 41.72 -43.83
N LEU A 208 -9.96 41.67 -45.00
CA LEU A 208 -8.69 40.98 -45.15
C LEU A 208 -7.54 41.67 -44.38
N PRO A 209 -7.33 43.00 -44.48
CA PRO A 209 -6.37 43.71 -43.62
C PRO A 209 -6.69 43.59 -42.13
N MET A 210 -7.96 43.64 -41.73
CA MET A 210 -8.36 43.40 -40.33
C MET A 210 -7.93 42.01 -39.86
N TYR A 211 -8.25 40.96 -40.62
CA TYR A 211 -7.84 39.59 -40.33
C TYR A 211 -6.31 39.44 -40.22
N GLN A 212 -5.57 40.05 -41.16
CA GLN A 212 -4.11 39.99 -41.17
C GLN A 212 -3.50 40.65 -39.92
N ASN A 213 -4.05 41.78 -39.48
CA ASN A 213 -3.57 42.51 -38.30
C ASN A 213 -3.90 41.85 -36.96
N ILE A 214 -4.93 40.98 -36.87
CA ILE A 214 -5.23 40.26 -35.62
C ILE A 214 -3.99 39.49 -35.13
N THR A 215 -3.53 39.78 -33.92
CA THR A 215 -2.32 39.18 -33.35
C THR A 215 -2.52 37.77 -32.79
N SER A 216 -3.78 37.41 -32.47
CA SER A 216 -4.12 36.05 -32.06
C SER A 216 -3.67 35.06 -33.12
N ASN A 217 -2.86 34.08 -32.71
CA ASN A 217 -2.57 32.91 -33.53
C ASN A 217 -3.81 32.04 -33.71
N CYS A 218 -4.84 32.24 -32.88
CA CYS A 218 -6.11 31.59 -33.07
C CYS A 218 -7.08 32.52 -33.84
N LYS A 219 -7.00 32.48 -35.16
CA LYS A 219 -7.88 33.25 -36.04
C LYS A 219 -8.24 32.48 -37.31
N ALA A 220 -9.46 32.66 -37.78
CA ALA A 220 -9.96 32.07 -39.01
C ALA A 220 -10.54 33.15 -39.94
N TYR A 221 -10.36 32.94 -41.24
CA TYR A 221 -10.91 33.78 -42.30
C TYR A 221 -11.77 32.93 -43.21
N TYR A 222 -13.02 33.36 -43.43
CA TYR A 222 -14.03 32.62 -44.16
C TYR A 222 -14.72 33.54 -45.17
N GLU A 223 -14.51 33.30 -46.46
CA GLU A 223 -15.05 34.12 -47.53
C GLU A 223 -16.15 33.38 -48.29
N ILE A 224 -17.38 33.88 -48.22
CA ILE A 224 -18.56 33.29 -48.86
C ILE A 224 -18.51 33.57 -50.36
N THR A 225 -18.16 32.54 -51.14
CA THR A 225 -18.12 32.65 -52.60
C THR A 225 -19.50 32.96 -53.18
N GLY A 226 -19.57 34.04 -53.95
CA GLY A 226 -20.78 34.54 -54.57
C GLY A 226 -21.71 35.32 -53.65
N GLY A 227 -21.36 35.49 -52.38
CA GLY A 227 -22.17 36.25 -51.43
C GLY A 227 -21.97 37.76 -51.56
N ALA A 228 -22.93 38.53 -51.06
CA ALA A 228 -22.90 40.00 -51.07
C ALA A 228 -23.00 40.59 -49.65
N HIS A 229 -22.77 41.90 -49.53
CA HIS A 229 -22.72 42.63 -48.27
C HIS A 229 -24.06 42.58 -47.52
N CYS A 230 -25.16 43.00 -48.16
CA CYS A 230 -26.41 43.18 -47.44
C CYS A 230 -27.13 41.86 -47.15
N GLN A 231 -26.71 40.75 -47.78
CA GLN A 231 -27.21 39.40 -47.49
C GLN A 231 -26.75 38.86 -46.12
N PHE A 232 -25.89 39.56 -45.38
CA PHE A 232 -25.67 39.30 -43.95
C PHE A 232 -26.84 39.78 -43.06
N THR A 233 -27.82 40.50 -43.63
CA THR A 233 -29.10 40.87 -43.00
C THR A 233 -30.23 39.89 -43.40
N ASN A 234 -31.45 40.06 -42.87
CA ASN A 234 -32.60 39.22 -43.22
C ASN A 234 -33.35 39.65 -44.51
N GLY A 235 -32.71 40.38 -45.42
CA GLY A 235 -33.37 40.81 -46.66
C GLY A 235 -34.29 42.04 -46.54
N ASN A 236 -34.46 42.58 -45.33
CA ASN A 236 -35.34 43.74 -45.06
C ASN A 236 -34.57 45.07 -44.89
N ALA A 237 -33.24 45.08 -44.98
CA ALA A 237 -32.40 46.26 -44.82
C ALA A 237 -32.42 47.14 -46.09
N THR A 238 -33.55 47.78 -46.39
CA THR A 238 -33.79 48.48 -47.67
C THR A 238 -32.68 49.46 -48.06
N LEU A 239 -32.19 50.28 -47.12
CA LEU A 239 -31.11 51.24 -47.41
C LEU A 239 -29.79 50.56 -47.75
N CYS A 240 -29.49 49.43 -47.11
CA CYS A 240 -28.30 48.63 -47.43
C CYS A 240 -28.40 48.11 -48.87
N TYR A 241 -29.50 47.43 -49.22
CA TYR A 241 -29.68 46.86 -50.56
C TYR A 241 -29.71 47.93 -51.67
N LEU A 242 -30.27 49.11 -51.38
CA LEU A 242 -30.22 50.25 -52.30
C LEU A 242 -28.78 50.76 -52.47
N ALA A 243 -28.04 50.93 -51.37
CA ALA A 243 -26.65 51.35 -51.41
C ALA A 243 -25.79 50.36 -52.19
N GLU A 244 -25.91 49.06 -51.87
CA GLU A 244 -25.23 47.96 -52.56
C GLU A 244 -25.53 47.95 -54.06
N GLY A 245 -26.80 48.10 -54.46
CA GLY A 245 -27.17 48.19 -55.87
C GLY A 245 -26.61 49.43 -56.60
N LEU A 246 -26.38 50.53 -55.88
CA LEU A 246 -25.80 51.77 -56.41
C LEU A 246 -24.26 51.78 -56.38
N THR A 247 -23.61 51.04 -55.48
CA THR A 247 -22.16 50.94 -55.42
C THR A 247 -21.63 49.84 -56.33
N CYS A 248 -22.39 48.75 -56.51
CA CYS A 248 -22.04 47.62 -57.37
C CYS A 248 -22.37 47.85 -58.86
N LEU A 249 -22.54 49.10 -59.34
CA LEU A 249 -23.17 49.48 -60.64
C LEU A 249 -22.65 48.79 -61.93
N PHE A 250 -21.54 48.06 -61.88
CA PHE A 250 -20.99 47.28 -63.01
C PHE A 250 -20.48 45.87 -62.63
N GLY A 251 -20.76 45.40 -61.41
CA GLY A 251 -20.37 44.09 -60.89
C GLY A 251 -21.56 43.14 -60.81
N TRP A 252 -21.31 41.86 -61.09
CA TRP A 252 -22.29 40.80 -61.08
C TRP A 252 -22.92 40.69 -59.68
N GLY A 253 -24.25 40.56 -59.61
CA GLY A 253 -24.98 40.53 -58.33
C GLY A 253 -24.55 39.38 -57.42
N PRO A 254 -25.16 39.23 -56.23
CA PRO A 254 -24.95 38.02 -55.45
C PRO A 254 -25.23 36.80 -56.32
N PHE A 255 -24.24 35.94 -56.46
CA PHE A 255 -24.33 34.69 -57.21
C PHE A 255 -24.96 33.57 -56.39
N VAL A 256 -25.26 33.82 -55.10
CA VAL A 256 -25.98 32.92 -54.21
C VAL A 256 -27.24 33.58 -53.65
N SER A 257 -28.27 32.77 -53.38
CA SER A 257 -29.49 33.27 -52.73
C SER A 257 -29.22 33.67 -51.28
N LEU A 258 -30.11 34.51 -50.73
CA LEU A 258 -30.07 34.91 -49.31
C LEU A 258 -29.96 33.70 -48.38
N SER A 259 -30.79 32.67 -48.62
CA SER A 259 -30.78 31.43 -47.85
C SER A 259 -29.47 30.66 -47.95
N VAL A 260 -28.81 30.65 -49.11
CA VAL A 260 -27.51 29.97 -49.30
C VAL A 260 -26.40 30.72 -48.57
N GLN A 261 -26.39 32.06 -48.62
CA GLN A 261 -25.44 32.85 -47.83
C GLN A 261 -25.63 32.66 -46.33
N HIS A 262 -26.88 32.69 -45.84
CA HIS A 262 -27.17 32.45 -44.42
C HIS A 262 -26.73 31.06 -43.98
N GLN A 263 -27.04 30.01 -44.77
CA GLN A 263 -26.58 28.66 -44.46
C GLN A 263 -25.06 28.62 -44.34
N LYS A 264 -24.33 29.14 -45.34
CA LYS A 264 -22.87 29.18 -45.34
C LYS A 264 -22.29 29.96 -44.17
N MET A 265 -22.92 31.06 -43.78
CA MET A 265 -22.53 31.86 -42.64
C MET A 265 -22.70 31.06 -41.33
N PHE A 266 -23.87 30.43 -41.12
CA PHE A 266 -24.15 29.68 -39.90
C PHE A 266 -23.36 28.36 -39.80
N ASP A 267 -23.04 27.72 -40.94
CA ASP A 267 -22.17 26.54 -41.00
C ASP A 267 -20.79 26.83 -40.39
N ALA A 268 -20.24 28.03 -40.61
CA ALA A 268 -18.98 28.45 -40.00
C ALA A 268 -19.18 29.00 -38.58
N LEU A 269 -20.24 29.79 -38.37
CA LEU A 269 -20.45 30.54 -37.14
C LEU A 269 -20.83 29.65 -35.94
N LEU A 270 -21.76 28.72 -36.11
CA LEU A 270 -22.26 27.89 -35.00
C LEU A 270 -21.15 27.02 -34.39
N PRO A 271 -20.35 26.27 -35.17
CA PRO A 271 -19.29 25.46 -34.59
C PRO A 271 -18.20 26.29 -33.91
N TRP A 272 -17.91 27.48 -34.43
CA TRP A 272 -16.98 28.42 -33.80
C TRP A 272 -17.48 28.88 -32.42
N LEU A 273 -18.72 29.38 -32.36
CA LEU A 273 -19.32 29.84 -31.10
C LEU A 273 -19.40 28.71 -30.08
N ASP A 274 -19.85 27.52 -30.50
CA ASP A 274 -19.97 26.36 -29.61
C ASP A 274 -18.59 25.93 -29.05
N THR A 275 -17.53 26.01 -29.87
CA THR A 275 -16.16 25.72 -29.42
C THR A 275 -15.71 26.68 -28.33
N TYR A 276 -15.82 27.99 -28.56
CA TYR A 276 -15.20 28.98 -27.67
C TYR A 276 -16.08 29.45 -26.52
N LEU A 277 -17.40 29.32 -26.65
CA LEU A 277 -18.35 29.80 -25.64
C LEU A 277 -18.96 28.67 -24.81
N LYS A 278 -19.02 27.45 -25.34
CA LYS A 278 -19.63 26.29 -24.67
C LYS A 278 -18.66 25.13 -24.42
N ASP A 279 -17.38 25.31 -24.72
CA ASP A 279 -16.35 24.27 -24.55
C ASP A 279 -16.67 22.98 -25.32
N ASN A 280 -17.31 23.13 -26.49
CA ASN A 280 -17.75 22.01 -27.30
C ASN A 280 -16.67 21.58 -28.31
N CYS A 281 -15.86 20.60 -27.93
CA CYS A 281 -14.70 20.18 -28.72
C CYS A 281 -15.08 19.40 -30.00
N THR A 282 -16.28 18.82 -30.08
CA THR A 282 -16.75 18.19 -31.33
C THR A 282 -17.14 19.25 -32.36
N ALA A 283 -17.60 20.42 -31.91
CA ALA A 283 -17.85 21.57 -32.78
C ALA A 283 -16.56 22.06 -33.44
N TRP A 284 -15.41 22.00 -32.75
CA TRP A 284 -14.12 22.32 -33.36
C TRP A 284 -13.78 21.39 -34.52
N THR A 285 -14.00 20.08 -34.36
CA THR A 285 -13.82 19.10 -35.45
C THR A 285 -14.76 19.39 -36.62
N ALA A 286 -16.02 19.75 -36.36
CA ALA A 286 -16.97 20.14 -37.41
C ALA A 286 -16.50 21.39 -38.18
N PHE A 287 -16.00 22.41 -37.47
CA PHE A 287 -15.42 23.61 -38.07
C PHE A 287 -14.22 23.28 -38.97
N GLN A 288 -13.31 22.43 -38.51
CA GLN A 288 -12.14 22.02 -39.28
C GLN A 288 -12.52 21.21 -40.53
N ASN A 289 -13.52 20.32 -40.42
CA ASN A 289 -14.02 19.56 -41.55
C ASN A 289 -14.68 20.46 -42.59
N LEU A 290 -15.42 21.49 -42.18
CA LEU A 290 -15.98 22.51 -43.07
C LEU A 290 -14.86 23.19 -43.86
N LEU A 291 -13.82 23.69 -43.18
CA LEU A 291 -12.67 24.34 -43.82
C LEU A 291 -11.88 23.40 -44.74
N ALA A 292 -11.77 22.12 -44.41
CA ALA A 292 -11.08 21.13 -45.26
C ALA A 292 -11.88 20.74 -46.50
N SER A 293 -13.21 20.86 -46.47
CA SER A 293 -14.10 20.38 -47.55
C SER A 293 -14.03 21.19 -48.85
N GLY A 294 -13.54 22.43 -48.81
CA GLY A 294 -13.53 23.35 -49.96
C GLY A 294 -14.92 23.79 -50.47
N ALA A 295 -16.01 23.48 -49.76
CA ALA A 295 -17.38 23.67 -50.23
C ALA A 295 -17.83 25.16 -50.29
N GLY A 296 -17.40 25.87 -51.34
CA GLY A 296 -17.86 27.20 -51.73
C GLY A 296 -17.30 28.35 -50.87
N PHE A 297 -15.97 28.36 -50.72
CA PHE A 297 -15.19 29.42 -50.10
C PHE A 297 -13.81 29.55 -50.76
N THR A 298 -13.19 30.73 -50.64
CA THR A 298 -11.74 30.93 -50.87
C THR A 298 -11.05 30.99 -49.50
N TYR A 299 -10.24 29.98 -49.20
CA TYR A 299 -9.55 29.81 -47.92
C TYR A 299 -8.13 30.37 -47.99
N GLN A 300 -7.74 31.20 -47.02
CA GLN A 300 -6.39 31.79 -47.02
C GLN A 300 -5.46 31.32 -45.89
N VAL A 301 -5.93 30.84 -44.72
CA VAL A 301 -5.01 30.33 -43.66
C VAL A 301 -5.69 29.33 -42.69
N PRO A 302 -5.02 28.23 -42.30
CA PRO A 302 -5.47 27.35 -41.23
C PRO A 302 -5.40 27.93 -39.84
N ALA A 303 -6.50 27.80 -39.09
CA ALA A 303 -6.57 27.96 -37.65
C ALA A 303 -5.89 26.77 -36.91
N THR A 304 -4.71 26.34 -37.34
CA THR A 304 -4.00 25.16 -36.78
C THR A 304 -3.49 25.38 -35.36
N SER A 305 -3.32 26.64 -34.95
CA SER A 305 -2.93 27.06 -33.60
C SER A 305 -4.11 27.21 -32.62
N CYS A 306 -5.35 27.04 -33.08
CA CYS A 306 -6.57 27.17 -32.28
C CYS A 306 -6.96 25.90 -31.50
N SER A 307 -6.11 24.88 -31.46
CA SER A 307 -6.53 23.52 -31.12
C SER A 307 -7.21 23.38 -29.75
N ALA A 308 -8.54 23.25 -29.79
CA ALA A 308 -9.35 22.57 -28.78
C ALA A 308 -9.32 21.05 -29.00
N ALA A 309 -8.16 20.48 -29.40
CA ALA A 309 -8.03 19.02 -29.47
C ALA A 309 -8.25 18.44 -28.09
N THR A 310 -9.05 17.38 -28.03
CA THR A 310 -9.16 16.55 -26.83
C THR A 310 -7.76 16.15 -26.39
N PRO A 311 -7.38 16.37 -25.12
CA PRO A 311 -6.09 15.93 -24.65
C PRO A 311 -5.98 14.41 -24.82
N VAL A 312 -4.78 13.89 -25.07
CA VAL A 312 -4.56 12.44 -25.08
C VAL A 312 -4.34 12.00 -23.64
N ALA A 313 -5.35 11.41 -23.01
CA ALA A 313 -5.18 10.79 -21.70
C ALA A 313 -4.42 9.47 -21.85
N ASN A 314 -3.33 9.34 -21.11
CA ASN A 314 -2.58 8.10 -20.93
C ASN A 314 -2.09 8.09 -19.48
N ALA A 315 -2.56 7.14 -18.68
CA ALA A 315 -2.29 7.03 -17.25
C ALA A 315 -0.95 6.33 -16.93
N GLY A 316 -0.24 5.87 -17.96
CA GLY A 316 0.96 5.04 -17.86
C GLY A 316 0.66 3.54 -17.95
N PRO A 317 1.69 2.69 -17.96
CA PRO A 317 1.53 1.25 -17.99
C PRO A 317 1.02 0.69 -16.66
N ASP A 318 0.27 -0.41 -16.72
CA ASP A 318 -0.14 -1.17 -15.53
C ASP A 318 1.07 -1.59 -14.69
N GLN A 319 0.88 -1.62 -13.37
CA GLN A 319 1.94 -1.93 -12.41
C GLN A 319 1.52 -3.07 -11.48
N THR A 320 2.50 -3.85 -11.02
CA THR A 320 2.30 -4.93 -10.04
C THR A 320 3.22 -4.70 -8.84
N VAL A 321 2.64 -4.58 -7.64
CA VAL A 321 3.37 -4.27 -6.41
C VAL A 321 2.86 -5.08 -5.21
N CYS A 322 3.60 -5.06 -4.10
CA CYS A 322 3.16 -5.64 -2.83
C CYS A 322 2.23 -4.70 -2.08
N ALA A 323 1.30 -5.26 -1.31
CA ALA A 323 0.37 -4.48 -0.48
C ALA A 323 1.12 -3.47 0.40
N GLY A 324 0.66 -2.21 0.38
CA GLY A 324 1.29 -1.12 1.14
C GLY A 324 2.54 -0.52 0.50
N THR A 325 2.93 -0.95 -0.70
CA THR A 325 4.01 -0.30 -1.46
C THR A 325 3.51 1.01 -2.06
N THR A 326 4.29 2.08 -1.90
CA THR A 326 3.98 3.36 -2.56
C THR A 326 4.42 3.31 -4.02
N VAL A 327 3.50 3.60 -4.94
CA VAL A 327 3.76 3.71 -6.37
C VAL A 327 3.54 5.13 -6.84
N THR A 328 4.34 5.54 -7.83
CA THR A 328 4.20 6.81 -8.52
C THR A 328 3.50 6.57 -9.86
N LEU A 329 2.35 7.20 -10.05
CA LEU A 329 1.59 7.16 -11.30
C LEU A 329 1.78 8.49 -12.02
N SER A 330 2.04 8.46 -13.33
CA SER A 330 2.31 9.68 -14.11
C SER A 330 1.56 9.63 -15.43
N ALA A 331 0.69 10.61 -15.63
CA ALA A 331 -0.04 10.78 -16.88
C ALA A 331 0.79 11.51 -17.95
N ALA A 332 0.42 11.36 -19.23
CA ALA A 332 1.06 12.09 -20.33
C ALA A 332 0.84 13.62 -20.23
N PRO A 333 1.84 14.45 -20.60
CA PRO A 333 1.80 15.92 -20.48
C PRO A 333 1.01 16.60 -21.62
N THR A 334 -0.26 16.21 -21.81
CA THR A 334 -1.10 16.65 -22.94
C THR A 334 -2.23 17.60 -22.57
N GLY A 335 -2.44 17.85 -21.27
CA GLY A 335 -3.49 18.74 -20.76
C GLY A 335 -2.95 19.83 -19.84
N THR A 336 -3.84 20.73 -19.44
CA THR A 336 -3.59 21.80 -18.48
C THR A 336 -3.96 21.41 -17.05
N THR A 337 -4.93 20.50 -16.85
CA THR A 337 -5.28 19.99 -15.52
C THR A 337 -5.46 18.48 -15.50
N TYR A 338 -5.24 17.87 -14.33
CA TYR A 338 -5.25 16.44 -14.09
C TYR A 338 -5.99 16.15 -12.79
N ALA A 339 -7.06 15.37 -12.87
CA ALA A 339 -7.84 14.93 -11.73
C ALA A 339 -7.88 13.41 -11.67
N TRP A 340 -7.52 12.83 -10.54
CA TRP A 340 -7.52 11.39 -10.34
C TRP A 340 -8.71 10.94 -9.51
N ASN A 341 -9.23 9.74 -9.76
CA ASN A 341 -10.29 9.13 -8.94
C ASN A 341 -9.87 8.82 -7.50
N SER A 342 -8.57 8.95 -7.18
CA SER A 342 -8.04 8.91 -5.80
C SER A 342 -8.31 10.20 -5.01
N GLY A 343 -8.84 11.25 -5.67
CA GLY A 343 -9.02 12.59 -5.09
C GLY A 343 -7.78 13.48 -5.19
N GLN A 344 -6.64 12.95 -5.66
CA GLN A 344 -5.44 13.73 -5.91
C GLN A 344 -5.51 14.47 -7.26
N SER A 345 -4.73 15.55 -7.39
CA SER A 345 -4.60 16.33 -8.61
C SER A 345 -3.12 16.49 -8.99
N GLY A 346 -2.87 16.75 -10.27
CA GLY A 346 -1.51 16.87 -10.81
C GLY A 346 -1.17 15.75 -11.79
N GLN A 347 -0.22 16.02 -12.69
CA GLN A 347 0.22 15.08 -13.71
C GLN A 347 0.75 13.77 -13.09
N THR A 348 1.44 13.90 -11.96
CA THR A 348 2.04 12.81 -11.21
C THR A 348 1.42 12.74 -9.81
N ILE A 349 1.07 11.54 -9.37
CA ILE A 349 0.53 11.27 -8.03
C ILE A 349 1.25 10.10 -7.37
N GLN A 350 1.19 10.02 -6.04
CA GLN A 350 1.68 8.89 -5.27
C GLN A 350 0.53 8.21 -4.53
N VAL A 351 0.44 6.90 -4.65
CA VAL A 351 -0.61 6.08 -4.03
C VAL A 351 -0.03 4.85 -3.38
N THR A 352 -0.68 4.38 -2.31
CA THR A 352 -0.21 3.24 -1.49
C THR A 352 -1.35 2.22 -1.35
N PRO A 353 -1.69 1.48 -2.42
CA PRO A 353 -2.85 0.60 -2.42
C PRO A 353 -2.63 -0.64 -1.55
N LEU A 354 -3.69 -1.06 -0.84
CA LEU A 354 -3.75 -2.33 -0.10
C LEU A 354 -4.41 -3.46 -0.90
N GLN A 355 -5.14 -3.11 -1.96
CA GLN A 355 -5.84 -4.03 -2.85
C GLN A 355 -5.69 -3.56 -4.30
N THR A 356 -5.83 -4.48 -5.25
CA THR A 356 -5.80 -4.16 -6.68
C THR A 356 -6.79 -3.04 -6.98
N THR A 357 -6.28 -1.93 -7.50
CA THR A 357 -7.05 -0.69 -7.67
C THR A 357 -6.82 -0.13 -9.06
N ASN A 358 -7.90 0.32 -9.70
CA ASN A 358 -7.84 0.99 -10.98
C ASN A 358 -7.81 2.52 -10.76
N TYR A 359 -6.71 3.17 -11.13
CA TYR A 359 -6.54 4.61 -10.99
C TYR A 359 -6.83 5.30 -12.32
N LYS A 360 -7.92 6.07 -12.35
CA LYS A 360 -8.37 6.80 -13.54
C LYS A 360 -7.95 8.25 -13.44
N VAL A 361 -7.26 8.74 -14.46
CA VAL A 361 -6.96 10.16 -14.64
C VAL A 361 -7.94 10.77 -15.64
N THR A 362 -8.48 11.92 -15.31
CA THR A 362 -9.20 12.81 -16.23
C THR A 362 -8.30 14.00 -16.51
N VAL A 363 -7.93 14.16 -17.77
CA VAL A 363 -7.07 15.23 -18.27
C VAL A 363 -7.97 16.27 -18.95
N SER A 364 -7.81 17.56 -18.64
CA SER A 364 -8.50 18.63 -19.35
C SER A 364 -7.51 19.62 -19.98
N ASN A 365 -7.90 20.27 -21.08
CA ASN A 365 -7.15 21.37 -21.69
C ASN A 365 -7.75 22.76 -21.32
N ALA A 366 -7.14 23.84 -21.82
CA ALA A 366 -7.57 25.21 -21.57
C ALA A 366 -8.97 25.55 -22.13
N TYR A 367 -9.51 24.70 -23.00
CA TYR A 367 -10.80 24.83 -23.68
C TYR A 367 -11.86 23.89 -23.09
N GLY A 368 -11.64 23.34 -21.89
CA GLY A 368 -12.59 22.47 -21.20
C GLY A 368 -12.71 21.06 -21.78
N CYS A 369 -11.97 20.72 -22.85
CA CYS A 369 -12.00 19.37 -23.41
C CYS A 369 -11.38 18.38 -22.45
N THR A 370 -12.08 17.28 -22.17
CA THR A 370 -11.59 16.23 -21.29
C THR A 370 -11.35 14.92 -22.04
N ALA A 371 -10.33 14.19 -21.64
CA ALA A 371 -10.17 12.77 -21.93
C ALA A 371 -9.81 12.03 -20.64
N SER A 372 -10.01 10.71 -20.63
CA SER A 372 -9.64 9.91 -19.47
C SER A 372 -9.03 8.59 -19.86
N ASP A 373 -8.09 8.15 -19.04
CA ASP A 373 -7.45 6.84 -19.16
C ASP A 373 -7.24 6.27 -17.76
N ALA A 374 -7.00 4.97 -17.66
CA ALA A 374 -6.82 4.29 -16.39
C ALA A 374 -5.61 3.37 -16.39
N VAL A 375 -4.94 3.32 -15.24
CA VAL A 375 -3.83 2.42 -14.97
C VAL A 375 -4.24 1.44 -13.87
N LEU A 376 -4.07 0.15 -14.13
CA LEU A 376 -4.34 -0.90 -13.15
C LEU A 376 -3.08 -1.11 -12.28
N VAL A 377 -3.23 -0.90 -10.97
CA VAL A 377 -2.21 -1.29 -9.99
C VAL A 377 -2.64 -2.60 -9.36
N THR A 378 -2.04 -3.70 -9.80
CA THR A 378 -2.25 -5.04 -9.25
C THR A 378 -1.48 -5.18 -7.95
N VAL A 379 -2.17 -5.54 -6.87
CA VAL A 379 -1.57 -5.68 -5.54
C VAL A 379 -1.46 -7.15 -5.16
N ASN A 380 -0.23 -7.62 -5.00
CA ASN A 380 0.07 -8.92 -4.43
C ASN A 380 -0.05 -8.87 -2.91
N PRO A 381 -0.81 -9.79 -2.27
CA PRO A 381 -0.94 -9.82 -0.83
C PRO A 381 0.40 -10.11 -0.16
N ALA A 382 0.60 -9.55 1.03
CA ALA A 382 1.72 -9.89 1.89
C ALA A 382 1.60 -11.37 2.36
N PRO A 383 2.72 -12.07 2.58
CA PRO A 383 2.67 -13.39 3.21
C PRO A 383 2.10 -13.31 4.64
N ALA A 384 1.44 -14.38 5.07
CA ALA A 384 1.01 -14.55 6.46
C ALA A 384 2.16 -15.12 7.30
N ALA A 385 3.19 -14.29 7.54
CA ALA A 385 4.35 -14.71 8.33
C ALA A 385 3.92 -15.20 9.72
N ASN A 386 4.43 -16.36 10.12
CA ASN A 386 4.22 -16.95 11.44
C ASN A 386 5.53 -17.62 11.87
N ALA A 387 6.11 -17.20 13.00
CA ALA A 387 7.37 -17.72 13.53
C ALA A 387 7.21 -19.02 14.34
N GLY A 388 5.97 -19.48 14.55
CA GLY A 388 5.62 -20.55 15.46
C GLY A 388 5.34 -20.06 16.87
N PRO A 389 4.91 -20.94 17.79
CA PRO A 389 4.63 -20.58 19.17
C PRO A 389 5.92 -20.25 19.94
N ASP A 390 5.78 -19.39 20.95
CA ASP A 390 6.79 -19.21 21.99
C ASP A 390 7.11 -20.53 22.70
N GLN A 391 8.37 -20.72 23.10
CA GLN A 391 8.84 -21.95 23.75
C GLN A 391 9.52 -21.64 25.09
N ILE A 392 9.43 -22.58 26.03
CA ILE A 392 10.15 -22.54 27.31
C ILE A 392 11.09 -23.75 27.36
N ILE A 393 12.37 -23.50 27.62
CA ILE A 393 13.42 -24.53 27.70
C ILE A 393 14.24 -24.38 28.99
N CYS A 394 14.87 -25.47 29.46
CA CYS A 394 15.90 -25.36 30.50
C CYS A 394 17.23 -24.87 29.91
N ASN A 395 18.07 -24.23 30.73
CA ASN A 395 19.41 -23.84 30.30
C ASN A 395 20.20 -25.05 29.74
N GLY A 396 20.78 -24.87 28.55
CA GLY A 396 21.51 -25.92 27.82
C GLY A 396 20.65 -26.80 26.90
N GLN A 397 19.32 -26.62 26.87
CA GLN A 397 18.45 -27.31 25.92
C GLN A 397 18.34 -26.57 24.58
N THR A 398 17.90 -27.30 23.55
CA THR A 398 17.64 -26.78 22.19
C THR A 398 16.16 -26.52 21.98
N ALA A 399 15.80 -25.34 21.49
CA ALA A 399 14.48 -25.02 20.97
C ALA A 399 14.46 -25.19 19.44
N ASN A 400 13.37 -25.73 18.89
CA ASN A 400 13.18 -25.91 17.45
C ASN A 400 12.03 -25.01 16.99
N LEU A 401 12.32 -23.94 16.27
CA LEU A 401 11.33 -23.00 15.76
C LEU A 401 10.98 -23.39 14.32
N THR A 402 9.69 -23.38 13.98
CA THR A 402 9.19 -23.68 12.63
C THR A 402 8.28 -22.55 12.17
N ALA A 403 8.76 -21.76 11.23
CA ALA A 403 8.02 -20.70 10.59
C ALA A 403 7.18 -21.21 9.41
N SER A 404 6.13 -20.46 9.08
CA SER A 404 5.27 -20.71 7.92
C SER A 404 4.83 -19.39 7.26
N GLY A 405 4.12 -19.49 6.13
CA GLY A 405 3.49 -18.32 5.48
C GLY A 405 4.12 -17.86 4.17
N GLY A 406 5.20 -18.50 3.69
CA GLY A 406 5.83 -18.12 2.40
C GLY A 406 6.81 -19.15 1.85
N ASN A 407 7.74 -18.67 1.03
CA ASN A 407 8.66 -19.49 0.24
C ASN A 407 10.12 -19.39 0.73
N ILE A 408 10.54 -18.18 1.14
CA ILE A 408 11.90 -17.90 1.64
C ILE A 408 11.76 -17.39 3.08
N TYR A 409 12.65 -17.85 3.96
CA TYR A 409 12.62 -17.58 5.40
C TYR A 409 14.01 -17.15 5.85
N ASN A 410 14.12 -15.93 6.39
CA ASN A 410 15.37 -15.38 6.94
C ASN A 410 15.14 -14.98 8.39
N TRP A 411 15.95 -15.49 9.31
CA TRP A 411 15.82 -15.23 10.74
C TRP A 411 16.79 -14.14 11.22
N SER A 412 16.43 -13.42 12.28
CA SER A 412 17.21 -12.33 12.88
C SER A 412 18.60 -12.74 13.38
N ASN A 413 18.81 -14.04 13.64
CA ASN A 413 20.09 -14.61 14.03
C ASN A 413 20.97 -15.04 12.83
N GLY A 414 20.56 -14.72 11.59
CA GLY A 414 21.31 -15.02 10.37
C GLY A 414 21.07 -16.43 9.81
N LEU A 415 20.24 -17.27 10.47
CA LEU A 415 19.83 -18.55 9.91
C LEU A 415 18.76 -18.38 8.83
N ALA A 416 18.67 -19.37 7.94
CA ALA A 416 17.68 -19.42 6.87
C ALA A 416 16.96 -20.78 6.83
N GLY A 417 15.72 -20.76 6.37
CA GLY A 417 14.88 -21.96 6.26
C GLY A 417 13.63 -21.90 7.15
N ALA A 418 12.64 -22.73 6.78
CA ALA A 418 11.36 -22.79 7.49
C ALA A 418 11.51 -23.34 8.92
N ALA A 419 12.51 -24.17 9.19
CA ALA A 419 12.81 -24.68 10.52
C ALA A 419 14.25 -24.34 10.92
N ILE A 420 14.44 -23.88 12.16
CA ILE A 420 15.75 -23.61 12.76
C ILE A 420 15.83 -24.21 14.17
N SER A 421 17.05 -24.54 14.59
CA SER A 421 17.36 -25.01 15.96
C SER A 421 18.25 -23.98 16.66
N VAL A 422 17.89 -23.61 17.88
CA VAL A 422 18.59 -22.58 18.66
C VAL A 422 18.79 -23.02 20.11
N THR A 423 19.93 -22.66 20.70
CA THR A 423 20.33 -22.99 22.08
C THR A 423 20.68 -21.71 22.86
N PRO A 424 19.71 -20.81 23.10
CA PRO A 424 20.01 -19.55 23.76
C PRO A 424 20.40 -19.77 25.24
N ALA A 425 21.41 -19.02 25.71
CA ALA A 425 21.85 -19.07 27.11
C ALA A 425 20.94 -18.28 28.07
N ALA A 426 20.09 -17.40 27.53
CA ALA A 426 19.10 -16.60 28.24
C ALA A 426 17.89 -16.37 27.33
N THR A 427 16.75 -15.93 27.88
CA THR A 427 15.54 -15.65 27.10
C THR A 427 15.84 -14.76 25.88
N ALA A 428 15.45 -15.21 24.69
CA ALA A 428 15.75 -14.55 23.42
C ALA A 428 14.55 -14.59 22.46
N THR A 429 14.38 -13.53 21.66
CA THR A 429 13.34 -13.43 20.63
C THR A 429 13.95 -13.56 19.24
N TYR A 430 13.35 -14.41 18.40
CA TYR A 430 13.76 -14.69 17.04
C TYR A 430 12.69 -14.19 16.07
N THR A 431 13.05 -13.21 15.24
CA THR A 431 12.15 -12.66 14.21
C THR A 431 12.45 -13.32 12.88
N VAL A 432 11.42 -13.83 12.21
CA VAL A 432 11.52 -14.36 10.84
C VAL A 432 10.95 -13.36 9.85
N THR A 433 11.70 -13.06 8.80
CA THR A 433 11.20 -12.37 7.61
C THR A 433 10.89 -13.41 6.53
N VAL A 434 9.63 -13.47 6.13
CA VAL A 434 9.08 -14.42 5.16
C VAL A 434 8.86 -13.70 3.84
N THR A 435 9.31 -14.30 2.73
CA THR A 435 9.06 -13.81 1.36
C THR A 435 8.20 -14.82 0.61
N ASN A 436 7.11 -14.37 -0.04
CA ASN A 436 6.26 -15.24 -0.87
C ASN A 436 6.76 -15.35 -2.32
N ALA A 437 6.07 -16.16 -3.13
CA ALA A 437 6.38 -16.36 -4.55
C ALA A 437 6.34 -15.08 -5.41
N ASN A 438 5.60 -14.06 -4.96
CA ASN A 438 5.49 -12.77 -5.64
C ASN A 438 6.55 -11.76 -5.18
N GLY A 439 7.50 -12.16 -4.31
CA GLY A 439 8.55 -11.30 -3.78
C GLY A 439 8.10 -10.38 -2.63
N CYS A 440 6.87 -10.52 -2.13
CA CYS A 440 6.37 -9.71 -1.02
C CYS A 440 6.83 -10.26 0.32
N THR A 441 7.13 -9.37 1.27
CA THR A 441 7.70 -9.71 2.57
C THR A 441 6.77 -9.36 3.73
N ALA A 442 6.83 -10.16 4.80
CA ALA A 442 6.25 -9.87 6.11
C ALA A 442 7.13 -10.48 7.20
N SER A 443 6.98 -10.06 8.45
CA SER A 443 7.75 -10.62 9.56
C SER A 443 6.88 -10.98 10.75
N ASP A 444 7.32 -11.97 11.52
CA ASP A 444 6.74 -12.38 12.79
C ASP A 444 7.85 -12.82 13.76
N ALA A 445 7.56 -12.95 15.06
CA ALA A 445 8.57 -13.29 16.05
C ALA A 445 8.09 -14.36 17.04
N ALA A 446 9.02 -15.25 17.43
CA ALA A 446 8.84 -16.24 18.48
C ALA A 446 9.87 -16.02 19.59
N THR A 447 9.44 -16.11 20.84
CA THR A 447 10.28 -15.96 22.03
C THR A 447 10.61 -17.33 22.64
N VAL A 448 11.89 -17.56 22.89
CA VAL A 448 12.39 -18.73 23.61
C VAL A 448 12.81 -18.28 25.01
N THR A 449 12.06 -18.71 26.03
CA THR A 449 12.33 -18.42 27.44
C THR A 449 13.22 -19.50 28.05
N VAL A 450 14.31 -19.09 28.72
CA VAL A 450 15.28 -20.02 29.31
C VAL A 450 15.17 -20.02 30.83
N ASN A 451 14.79 -21.15 31.41
CA ASN A 451 14.63 -21.32 32.87
C ASN A 451 15.82 -22.09 33.49
N PRO A 452 16.30 -21.71 34.69
CA PRO A 452 17.19 -22.54 35.49
C PRO A 452 16.38 -23.66 36.18
N CYS A 453 16.70 -24.93 35.88
CA CYS A 453 16.01 -26.10 36.42
C CYS A 453 16.89 -26.72 37.54
N GLY A 454 16.55 -26.50 38.81
CA GLY A 454 17.40 -26.80 39.99
C GLY A 454 17.57 -28.27 40.40
N GLY A 455 17.06 -29.24 39.64
CA GLY A 455 17.07 -30.67 39.97
C GLY A 455 16.18 -31.04 41.17
N LEU A 456 15.70 -32.28 41.21
CA LEU A 456 14.95 -32.83 42.34
C LEU A 456 15.88 -33.66 43.23
N GLN A 457 15.80 -33.47 44.54
CA GLN A 457 16.68 -34.13 45.51
C GLN A 457 16.19 -35.54 45.86
N VAL A 458 17.07 -36.52 45.71
CA VAL A 458 16.91 -37.90 46.19
C VAL A 458 17.84 -38.10 47.39
N ALA A 459 17.26 -38.12 48.58
CA ALA A 459 17.95 -38.30 49.85
C ALA A 459 17.86 -39.76 50.33
N VAL A 460 19.03 -40.34 50.64
CA VAL A 460 19.16 -41.73 51.08
C VAL A 460 20.11 -41.82 52.27
N LEU A 461 19.79 -42.69 53.22
CA LEU A 461 20.64 -43.09 54.34
C LEU A 461 20.96 -44.60 54.23
N LEU A 462 22.24 -44.99 54.22
CA LEU A 462 22.68 -46.38 54.29
C LEU A 462 23.99 -46.55 55.07
N MET A 463 24.24 -47.75 55.58
CA MET A 463 25.51 -48.15 56.19
C MET A 463 26.13 -49.30 55.41
N LEU A 464 27.46 -49.42 55.46
CA LEU A 464 28.22 -50.49 54.83
C LEU A 464 28.87 -51.36 55.91
N GLN A 465 28.73 -52.69 55.79
CA GLN A 465 29.49 -53.63 56.61
C GLN A 465 31.00 -53.46 56.35
N GLY A 466 31.87 -53.81 57.28
CA GLY A 466 33.32 -53.60 57.12
C GLY A 466 33.77 -52.16 57.44
N ALA A 467 33.12 -51.15 56.87
CA ALA A 467 33.41 -49.74 57.19
C ALA A 467 32.78 -49.30 58.52
N TYR A 468 31.63 -49.88 58.90
CA TYR A 468 30.91 -49.50 60.11
C TYR A 468 31.68 -49.83 61.40
N ASN A 469 31.74 -48.86 62.31
CA ASN A 469 32.35 -48.98 63.63
C ASN A 469 31.27 -48.99 64.72
N PRO A 470 30.99 -50.15 65.35
CA PRO A 470 29.94 -50.25 66.38
C PRO A 470 30.17 -49.40 67.63
N ALA A 471 31.42 -48.98 67.89
CA ALA A 471 31.75 -48.15 69.05
C ALA A 471 31.34 -46.69 68.86
N THR A 472 31.35 -46.19 67.61
CA THR A 472 30.98 -44.80 67.29
C THR A 472 29.60 -44.69 66.64
N GLY A 473 29.06 -45.78 66.12
CA GLY A 473 27.83 -45.77 65.33
C GLY A 473 28.00 -45.11 63.96
N GLN A 474 29.24 -44.90 63.51
CA GLN A 474 29.61 -44.26 62.25
C GLN A 474 30.48 -45.19 61.41
N MET A 475 30.55 -44.93 60.10
CA MET A 475 31.50 -45.57 59.21
C MET A 475 32.87 -44.88 59.25
N ASN A 476 33.93 -45.67 59.17
CA ASN A 476 35.28 -45.14 59.07
C ASN A 476 35.53 -44.52 57.68
N THR A 477 36.38 -43.49 57.61
CA THR A 477 36.67 -42.72 56.39
C THR A 477 38.11 -42.95 55.91
N ASN A 478 38.62 -44.17 56.07
CA ASN A 478 40.02 -44.52 55.80
C ASN A 478 40.42 -44.34 54.33
N LEU A 479 39.50 -44.58 53.37
CA LEU A 479 39.73 -44.29 51.95
C LEU A 479 40.00 -42.81 51.70
N LEU A 480 39.25 -41.91 52.33
CA LEU A 480 39.50 -40.47 52.23
C LEU A 480 40.83 -40.10 52.91
N ALA A 481 41.06 -40.61 54.13
CA ALA A 481 42.27 -40.31 54.90
C ALA A 481 43.58 -40.77 54.22
N SER A 482 43.51 -41.83 53.43
CA SER A 482 44.63 -42.35 52.64
C SER A 482 44.78 -41.72 51.25
N GLY A 483 43.84 -40.84 50.84
CA GLY A 483 43.81 -40.26 49.50
C GLY A 483 43.43 -41.25 48.39
N ALA A 484 42.79 -42.36 48.74
CA ALA A 484 42.41 -43.42 47.81
C ALA A 484 41.19 -43.08 46.92
N LEU A 485 40.30 -42.21 47.40
CA LEU A 485 39.05 -41.90 46.69
C LEU A 485 39.31 -41.20 45.33
N PRO A 486 38.76 -41.72 44.22
CA PRO A 486 38.90 -41.08 42.92
C PRO A 486 38.07 -39.79 42.85
N ILE A 487 38.64 -38.70 42.32
CA ILE A 487 37.95 -37.39 42.19
C ILE A 487 36.77 -37.40 41.19
N GLN A 488 36.68 -38.42 40.35
CA GLN A 488 35.55 -38.69 39.46
C GLN A 488 34.86 -39.97 39.91
N GLN A 489 33.55 -40.04 39.69
CA GLN A 489 32.76 -41.23 40.02
C GLN A 489 33.33 -42.51 39.34
N PRO A 490 33.41 -43.66 40.05
CA PRO A 490 34.10 -44.86 39.56
C PRO A 490 33.25 -45.82 38.72
N TYR A 491 31.98 -45.52 38.46
CA TYR A 491 31.00 -46.43 37.84
C TYR A 491 31.00 -46.43 36.30
N GLN A 492 32.02 -45.86 35.65
CA GLN A 492 32.14 -45.83 34.19
C GLN A 492 32.52 -47.20 33.59
N THR A 493 33.00 -48.13 34.42
CA THR A 493 33.40 -49.49 34.00
C THR A 493 32.30 -50.52 34.25
N ALA A 494 32.53 -51.75 33.78
CA ALA A 494 31.67 -52.88 34.10
C ALA A 494 31.53 -53.05 35.63
N PRO A 495 30.36 -53.49 36.13
CA PRO A 495 29.14 -53.85 35.38
C PRO A 495 28.18 -52.69 35.07
N TRP A 496 28.47 -51.44 35.49
CA TRP A 496 27.48 -50.35 35.42
C TRP A 496 27.49 -49.56 34.12
N PHE A 497 28.68 -49.32 33.54
CA PHE A 497 28.87 -48.47 32.34
C PHE A 497 28.13 -47.13 32.45
N TYR A 498 28.18 -46.52 33.64
CA TYR A 498 27.49 -45.27 33.91
C TYR A 498 28.29 -44.10 33.36
N ASN A 499 27.78 -43.47 32.29
CA ASN A 499 28.40 -42.34 31.59
C ASN A 499 28.23 -41.00 32.31
N GLY A 500 27.94 -41.00 33.62
CA GLY A 500 27.86 -39.78 34.42
C GLY A 500 29.21 -39.08 34.52
N THR A 501 29.13 -37.75 34.67
CA THR A 501 30.29 -36.85 34.71
C THR A 501 30.56 -36.29 36.10
N GLU A 502 29.88 -36.80 37.12
CA GLU A 502 30.01 -36.34 38.50
C GLU A 502 31.45 -36.43 39.00
N THR A 503 31.88 -35.33 39.59
CA THR A 503 33.24 -35.11 40.02
C THR A 503 33.24 -34.09 41.16
N VAL A 504 34.08 -34.31 42.16
CA VAL A 504 34.36 -33.27 43.19
C VAL A 504 35.33 -32.21 42.65
N GLY A 505 35.82 -32.37 41.42
CA GLY A 505 36.77 -31.47 40.75
C GLY A 505 38.21 -31.62 41.26
N ALA A 506 38.41 -31.67 42.58
CA ALA A 506 39.73 -31.83 43.21
C ALA A 506 39.62 -32.54 44.57
N ALA A 507 40.67 -33.24 44.99
CA ALA A 507 40.64 -34.10 46.19
C ALA A 507 40.30 -33.34 47.48
N GLN A 508 40.69 -32.07 47.62
CA GLN A 508 40.36 -31.24 48.79
C GLN A 508 38.88 -30.88 48.89
N ASN A 509 38.09 -31.11 47.84
CA ASN A 509 36.66 -30.77 47.82
C ASN A 509 35.78 -31.91 48.32
N PHE A 510 36.35 -33.08 48.64
CA PHE A 510 35.58 -34.12 49.33
C PHE A 510 35.11 -33.59 50.70
N PRO A 511 33.84 -33.81 51.07
CA PRO A 511 33.41 -33.66 52.45
C PRO A 511 34.35 -34.42 53.40
N PRO A 512 34.80 -33.82 54.52
CA PRO A 512 35.78 -34.45 55.42
C PRO A 512 35.34 -35.80 56.01
N ASN A 513 34.05 -36.11 55.93
CA ASN A 513 33.43 -37.32 56.42
C ASN A 513 33.02 -38.30 55.31
N THR A 514 33.54 -38.16 54.09
CA THR A 514 33.25 -39.11 52.99
C THR A 514 33.86 -40.48 53.27
N VAL A 515 33.04 -41.51 53.09
CA VAL A 515 33.39 -42.94 53.20
C VAL A 515 33.75 -43.48 51.82
N ASP A 516 32.84 -43.37 50.85
CA ASP A 516 33.03 -43.86 49.49
C ASP A 516 32.03 -43.21 48.51
N TRP A 517 32.15 -43.48 47.21
CA TRP A 517 31.16 -43.23 46.19
C TRP A 517 30.02 -44.28 46.24
N VAL A 518 28.82 -43.85 45.86
CA VAL A 518 27.65 -44.71 45.60
C VAL A 518 26.98 -44.31 44.29
N LEU A 519 26.36 -45.27 43.59
CA LEU A 519 25.55 -45.00 42.40
C LEU A 519 24.07 -45.15 42.74
N LEU A 520 23.31 -44.07 42.59
CA LEU A 520 21.85 -44.07 42.76
C LEU A 520 21.17 -44.27 41.39
N GLU A 521 20.16 -45.12 41.36
CA GLU A 521 19.27 -45.27 40.21
C GLU A 521 17.82 -44.98 40.63
N ALA A 522 17.13 -44.13 39.87
CA ALA A 522 15.69 -43.92 40.01
C ALA A 522 14.97 -44.71 38.92
N ARG A 523 14.08 -45.63 39.32
CA ARG A 523 13.37 -46.54 38.42
C ARG A 523 11.87 -46.27 38.40
N ASN A 524 11.29 -46.36 37.20
CA ASN A 524 9.87 -46.20 36.99
C ASN A 524 9.11 -47.34 37.70
N PRO A 525 8.14 -47.07 38.59
CA PRO A 525 7.43 -48.13 39.32
C PRO A 525 6.59 -49.07 38.46
N ALA A 526 6.14 -48.63 37.29
CA ALA A 526 5.30 -49.42 36.40
C ALA A 526 6.13 -50.33 35.47
N THR A 527 7.30 -49.86 35.02
CA THR A 527 8.09 -50.57 34.00
C THR A 527 9.40 -51.16 34.51
N GLY A 528 9.87 -50.74 35.69
CA GLY A 528 11.19 -51.08 36.22
C GLY A 528 12.36 -50.43 35.47
N ALA A 529 12.09 -49.67 34.41
CA ALA A 529 13.11 -49.00 33.60
C ALA A 529 13.81 -47.90 34.41
N ILE A 530 15.12 -47.78 34.21
CA ILE A 530 15.92 -46.69 34.75
C ILE A 530 15.50 -45.39 34.08
N VAL A 531 15.09 -44.41 34.87
CA VAL A 531 14.73 -43.06 34.41
C VAL A 531 15.99 -42.19 34.37
N GLU A 532 16.79 -42.26 35.43
CA GLU A 532 18.08 -41.58 35.53
C GLU A 532 18.95 -42.32 36.55
N ARG A 533 20.28 -42.19 36.40
CA ARG A 533 21.28 -42.59 37.38
C ARG A 533 22.13 -41.39 37.73
N ARG A 534 22.57 -41.30 38.99
CA ARG A 534 23.47 -40.26 39.48
C ARG A 534 24.43 -40.83 40.52
N ALA A 535 25.70 -40.46 40.43
CA ALA A 535 26.69 -40.82 41.43
C ALA A 535 26.69 -39.80 42.56
N GLY A 536 26.81 -40.28 43.80
CA GLY A 536 26.86 -39.45 45.01
C GLY A 536 27.93 -39.93 45.98
N LEU A 537 28.14 -39.15 47.03
CA LEU A 537 29.13 -39.40 48.07
C LEU A 537 28.44 -39.92 49.32
N LEU A 538 28.84 -41.10 49.79
CA LEU A 538 28.39 -41.66 51.06
C LEU A 538 29.22 -41.06 52.20
N LEU A 539 28.55 -40.52 53.21
CA LEU A 539 29.16 -39.91 54.38
C LEU A 539 29.19 -40.87 55.58
N SER A 540 30.04 -40.60 56.59
CA SER A 540 30.25 -41.47 57.76
C SER A 540 29.00 -41.69 58.62
N ASN A 541 28.04 -40.77 58.56
CA ASN A 541 26.73 -40.89 59.22
C ASN A 541 25.69 -41.66 58.38
N GLY A 542 26.08 -42.13 57.19
CA GLY A 542 25.26 -42.89 56.27
C GLY A 542 24.49 -42.06 55.23
N LEU A 543 24.50 -40.73 55.30
CA LEU A 543 23.83 -39.89 54.28
C LEU A 543 24.57 -39.96 52.95
N VAL A 544 23.81 -39.97 51.86
CA VAL A 544 24.34 -39.76 50.51
C VAL A 544 24.10 -38.32 50.07
N VAL A 545 25.15 -37.63 49.63
CA VAL A 545 25.10 -36.25 49.15
C VAL A 545 25.58 -36.14 47.70
N ASP A 546 25.22 -35.05 47.02
CA ASP A 546 25.69 -34.77 45.67
C ASP A 546 27.22 -34.54 45.63
N ALA A 547 27.83 -34.77 44.46
CA ALA A 547 29.25 -34.58 44.24
C ALA A 547 29.68 -33.11 44.28
N ASP A 548 28.73 -32.16 44.27
CA ASP A 548 29.00 -30.73 44.41
C ASP A 548 29.53 -30.31 45.80
N GLY A 549 29.51 -31.24 46.77
CA GLY A 549 30.10 -31.07 48.11
C GLY A 549 29.44 -29.99 48.98
N ASN A 550 28.36 -29.35 48.48
CA ASN A 550 27.76 -28.15 49.07
C ASN A 550 26.27 -28.33 49.38
N THR A 551 25.70 -29.51 49.14
CA THR A 551 24.30 -29.80 49.38
C THR A 551 24.11 -30.93 50.42
N PRO A 552 23.69 -30.63 51.66
CA PRO A 552 23.49 -31.64 52.70
C PRO A 552 22.22 -32.52 52.51
N ASP A 553 21.48 -32.32 51.41
CA ASP A 553 20.07 -32.72 51.28
C ASP A 553 19.81 -33.81 50.19
N GLY A 554 20.82 -34.62 49.84
CA GLY A 554 20.68 -35.71 48.84
C GLY A 554 21.34 -35.43 47.49
N VAL A 555 21.17 -36.34 46.53
CA VAL A 555 21.70 -36.25 45.16
C VAL A 555 20.65 -35.64 44.24
N LYS A 556 21.01 -34.65 43.40
CA LYS A 556 20.06 -34.01 42.47
C LYS A 556 19.85 -34.87 41.24
N PHE A 557 18.60 -35.04 40.81
CA PHE A 557 18.21 -35.69 39.56
C PHE A 557 17.48 -34.69 38.64
N PHE A 558 17.72 -34.73 37.34
CA PHE A 558 17.21 -33.72 36.40
C PHE A 558 16.11 -34.21 35.44
N SER A 559 15.88 -35.52 35.39
CA SER A 559 14.91 -36.20 34.51
C SER A 559 13.72 -36.77 35.27
N LEU A 560 13.70 -36.58 36.60
CA LEU A 560 12.57 -36.97 37.44
C LEU A 560 11.46 -35.93 37.41
N THR A 561 10.24 -36.40 37.62
CA THR A 561 9.03 -35.59 37.71
C THR A 561 8.75 -35.28 39.17
N ASN A 562 8.49 -34.00 39.47
CA ASN A 562 8.22 -33.55 40.83
C ASN A 562 6.97 -34.25 41.42
N ASN A 563 7.03 -34.62 42.70
CA ASN A 563 6.00 -35.37 43.44
C ASN A 563 5.61 -36.72 42.80
N SER A 564 6.48 -37.30 41.99
CA SER A 564 6.28 -38.64 41.42
C SER A 564 7.05 -39.68 42.21
N ALA A 565 6.52 -40.91 42.24
CA ALA A 565 7.12 -42.01 42.99
C ALA A 565 8.09 -42.82 42.13
N TYR A 566 9.23 -43.22 42.71
CA TYR A 566 10.28 -44.00 42.04
C TYR A 566 10.83 -45.08 42.97
N TYR A 567 11.16 -46.25 42.44
CA TYR A 567 12.02 -47.15 43.20
C TYR A 567 13.45 -46.61 43.19
N ILE A 568 14.07 -46.53 44.36
CA ILE A 568 15.45 -46.06 44.52
C ILE A 568 16.36 -47.25 44.74
N VAL A 569 17.35 -47.40 43.87
CA VAL A 569 18.40 -48.40 43.98
C VAL A 569 19.70 -47.72 44.34
N VAL A 570 20.42 -48.24 45.34
CA VAL A 570 21.79 -47.83 45.65
C VAL A 570 22.72 -48.98 45.33
N ARG A 571 23.77 -48.68 44.57
CA ARG A 571 24.82 -49.63 44.24
C ARG A 571 26.14 -49.16 44.79
N HIS A 572 26.93 -50.12 45.24
CA HIS A 572 28.28 -49.90 45.74
C HIS A 572 29.24 -50.85 45.03
N ARG A 573 30.54 -50.53 45.03
CA ARG A 573 31.52 -51.25 44.23
C ARG A 573 31.88 -52.65 44.73
N ASN A 574 31.68 -52.90 46.02
CA ASN A 574 32.10 -54.13 46.71
C ASN A 574 31.12 -54.60 47.80
N HIS A 575 29.89 -54.09 47.77
CA HIS A 575 28.81 -54.42 48.70
C HIS A 575 27.52 -54.70 47.92
N LEU A 576 26.67 -55.57 48.47
CA LEU A 576 25.39 -55.91 47.84
C LEU A 576 24.53 -54.67 47.60
N ALA A 577 24.01 -54.52 46.39
CA ALA A 577 23.09 -53.43 46.06
C ALA A 577 21.77 -53.53 46.83
N ILE A 578 21.18 -52.37 47.16
CA ILE A 578 19.92 -52.26 47.90
C ILE A 578 18.85 -51.52 47.08
N MET A 579 17.59 -51.91 47.22
CA MET A 579 16.45 -51.28 46.53
C MET A 579 15.35 -50.97 47.54
N SER A 580 14.67 -49.82 47.38
CA SER A 580 13.55 -49.43 48.24
C SER A 580 12.42 -50.45 48.18
N ARG A 581 11.86 -50.82 49.34
CA ARG A 581 10.74 -51.77 49.45
C ARG A 581 9.50 -51.34 48.67
N GLN A 582 9.28 -50.02 48.58
CA GLN A 582 8.18 -49.38 47.87
C GLN A 582 8.72 -48.15 47.10
N PRO A 583 7.96 -47.63 46.12
CA PRO A 583 8.32 -46.39 45.45
C PRO A 583 8.32 -45.19 46.40
N GLU A 584 9.37 -44.37 46.34
CA GLU A 584 9.54 -43.14 47.12
C GLU A 584 9.14 -41.91 46.31
N VAL A 585 8.37 -41.01 46.92
CA VAL A 585 7.96 -39.74 46.28
C VAL A 585 9.12 -38.76 46.32
N ILE A 586 9.53 -38.25 45.16
CA ILE A 586 10.68 -37.34 45.03
C ILE A 586 10.21 -35.90 44.77
N PRO A 587 10.75 -34.88 45.47
CA PRO A 587 11.90 -34.96 46.38
C PRO A 587 11.55 -35.49 47.78
N ASN A 588 12.47 -36.24 48.37
CA ASN A 588 12.31 -36.83 49.71
C ASN A 588 13.31 -36.28 50.74
N ASN A 589 13.89 -35.10 50.51
CA ASN A 589 14.89 -34.50 51.41
C ASN A 589 14.38 -34.24 52.83
N ALA A 590 13.07 -34.02 53.01
CA ALA A 590 12.46 -33.88 54.34
C ALA A 590 12.36 -35.22 55.11
N ASN A 591 12.28 -36.34 54.39
CA ASN A 591 12.19 -37.69 54.96
C ASN A 591 13.05 -38.65 54.13
N PRO A 592 14.38 -38.67 54.35
CA PRO A 592 15.28 -39.51 53.57
C PRO A 592 14.91 -40.99 53.64
N LEU A 593 15.06 -41.70 52.51
CA LEU A 593 14.89 -43.15 52.46
C LEU A 593 15.98 -43.80 53.33
N ASN A 594 15.58 -44.44 54.42
CA ASN A 594 16.50 -44.95 55.43
C ASN A 594 16.63 -46.48 55.41
N PHE A 595 17.73 -46.97 54.85
CA PHE A 595 18.09 -48.38 54.76
C PHE A 595 18.76 -48.94 56.02
N THR A 596 19.02 -48.13 57.05
CA THR A 596 19.57 -48.63 58.32
C THR A 596 18.52 -49.28 59.21
N ASN A 597 17.25 -49.15 58.84
CA ASN A 597 16.11 -49.77 59.52
C ASN A 597 15.82 -51.15 58.92
N SER A 598 15.39 -52.10 59.75
CA SER A 598 14.93 -53.40 59.27
C SER A 598 13.71 -53.27 58.35
N GLY A 599 13.74 -53.89 57.17
CA GLY A 599 12.58 -54.02 56.28
C GLY A 599 12.31 -52.81 55.39
N ALA A 600 13.31 -51.92 55.21
CA ALA A 600 13.29 -50.82 54.24
C ALA A 600 13.63 -51.28 52.81
N GLU A 601 14.19 -52.48 52.68
CA GLU A 601 14.63 -53.10 51.44
C GLU A 601 13.55 -53.96 50.75
N PHE A 602 13.66 -54.08 49.43
CA PHE A 602 12.83 -54.97 48.63
C PHE A 602 13.35 -56.41 48.66
N GLY A 603 12.63 -57.31 49.31
CA GLY A 603 13.01 -58.72 49.43
C GLY A 603 13.73 -59.01 50.75
N THR A 604 14.65 -59.99 50.73
CA THR A 604 15.45 -60.41 51.90
C THR A 604 16.93 -60.54 51.49
N ASN A 605 17.85 -60.47 52.45
CA ASN A 605 19.31 -60.71 52.29
C ASN A 605 20.13 -59.61 51.60
N GLN A 606 19.66 -58.36 51.60
CA GLN A 606 20.46 -57.21 51.15
C GLN A 606 21.23 -56.53 52.29
N THR A 607 20.76 -56.72 53.53
CA THR A 607 21.32 -56.08 54.72
C THR A 607 21.72 -57.10 55.79
N VAL A 608 22.69 -56.71 56.62
CA VAL A 608 23.20 -57.44 57.79
C VAL A 608 23.07 -56.57 59.03
N ALA A 609 22.79 -57.19 60.17
CA ALA A 609 22.80 -56.50 61.46
C ALA A 609 24.24 -56.13 61.85
N LEU A 610 24.49 -54.84 62.08
CA LEU A 610 25.79 -54.29 62.44
C LEU A 610 25.95 -54.05 63.96
N GLY A 611 24.88 -54.27 64.72
CA GLY A 611 24.77 -53.95 66.15
C GLY A 611 23.95 -52.68 66.40
N ASN A 612 23.52 -52.45 67.64
CA ASN A 612 22.70 -51.29 68.04
C ASN A 612 21.41 -51.10 67.20
N ASN A 613 20.79 -52.18 66.72
CA ASN A 613 19.64 -52.17 65.79
C ASN A 613 19.88 -51.43 64.45
N ILE A 614 21.14 -51.27 64.04
CA ILE A 614 21.52 -50.70 62.74
C ILE A 614 21.78 -51.83 61.76
N PHE A 615 21.22 -51.69 60.56
CA PHE A 615 21.45 -52.57 59.42
C PHE A 615 22.35 -51.87 58.40
N GLY A 616 23.16 -52.64 57.67
CA GLY A 616 23.95 -52.13 56.56
C GLY A 616 24.09 -53.16 55.45
N LEU A 617 24.56 -52.73 54.29
CA LEU A 617 24.74 -53.61 53.14
C LEU A 617 25.82 -54.65 53.46
N PHE A 618 25.62 -55.89 53.03
CA PHE A 618 26.64 -56.93 53.16
C PHE A 618 27.91 -56.56 52.37
N ALA A 619 29.06 -56.72 53.01
CA ALA A 619 30.37 -56.62 52.38
C ALA A 619 30.70 -57.92 51.64
N GLY A 620 31.34 -57.83 50.47
CA GLY A 620 31.89 -59.01 49.79
C GLY A 620 31.32 -59.31 48.40
N ASP A 621 30.45 -58.47 47.85
CA ASP A 621 30.01 -58.53 46.44
C ASP A 621 31.02 -57.75 45.58
N LEU A 622 32.24 -58.28 45.48
CA LEU A 622 33.43 -57.62 44.98
C LEU A 622 33.41 -57.44 43.45
N ASN A 623 32.59 -58.21 42.74
CA ASN A 623 32.35 -58.03 41.31
C ASN A 623 31.01 -57.33 41.01
N ALA A 624 30.28 -56.91 42.05
CA ALA A 624 28.97 -56.27 42.00
C ALA A 624 27.94 -57.06 41.16
N ASP A 625 27.93 -58.38 41.32
CA ASP A 625 26.99 -59.28 40.64
C ASP A 625 25.75 -59.65 41.42
N GLY A 626 25.68 -59.23 42.69
CA GLY A 626 24.57 -59.47 43.59
C GLY A 626 24.65 -60.82 44.31
N ILE A 627 25.73 -61.58 44.15
CA ILE A 627 25.92 -62.90 44.73
C ILE A 627 27.30 -63.02 45.35
N ILE A 628 27.38 -63.06 46.68
CA ILE A 628 28.66 -63.23 47.38
C ILE A 628 29.12 -64.69 47.27
N ASN A 629 30.06 -64.99 46.37
CA ASN A 629 30.48 -66.35 46.05
C ASN A 629 31.97 -66.48 45.70
N HIS A 630 32.37 -67.66 45.22
CA HIS A 630 33.76 -67.95 44.87
C HIS A 630 34.35 -66.98 43.81
N SER A 631 33.54 -66.38 42.96
CA SER A 631 33.96 -65.34 42.02
C SER A 631 34.50 -64.10 42.73
N ASP A 632 33.85 -63.67 43.82
CA ASP A 632 34.33 -62.58 44.66
C ASP A 632 35.61 -62.95 45.38
N PHE A 633 35.74 -64.19 45.85
CA PHE A 633 37.01 -64.67 46.40
C PHE A 633 38.15 -64.55 45.38
N ASN A 634 37.92 -64.86 44.11
CA ASN A 634 38.92 -64.69 43.05
C ASN A 634 39.27 -63.21 42.83
N GLN A 635 38.29 -62.31 42.93
CA GLN A 635 38.51 -60.87 42.88
C GLN A 635 39.37 -60.40 44.06
N TYR A 636 39.01 -60.75 45.31
CA TYR A 636 39.81 -60.50 46.50
C TYR A 636 41.25 -61.02 46.35
N PHE A 637 41.40 -62.26 45.91
CA PHE A 637 42.71 -62.91 45.82
C PHE A 637 43.61 -62.23 44.77
N THR A 638 43.01 -61.72 43.69
CA THR A 638 43.73 -60.94 42.67
C THR A 638 44.23 -59.61 43.26
N ASP A 639 43.39 -58.96 44.08
CA ASP A 639 43.68 -57.65 44.68
C ASP A 639 44.66 -57.72 45.87
N TYR A 640 44.70 -58.84 46.60
CA TYR A 640 45.56 -59.08 47.78
C TYR A 640 47.08 -58.87 47.52
N LEU A 641 47.52 -58.90 46.25
CA LEU A 641 48.93 -58.73 45.87
C LEU A 641 49.23 -57.35 45.25
N LEU A 642 48.26 -56.44 45.20
CA LEU A 642 48.38 -55.13 44.55
C LEU A 642 48.61 -54.01 45.58
N ASN A 643 49.62 -53.16 45.34
CA ASN A 643 49.93 -51.97 46.15
C ASN A 643 49.15 -50.71 45.70
N THR A 644 47.90 -50.85 45.29
CA THR A 644 47.07 -49.72 44.84
C THR A 644 45.93 -49.46 45.82
N ASN A 645 45.66 -48.18 46.09
CA ASN A 645 44.61 -47.75 47.01
C ASN A 645 43.31 -47.53 46.19
N TYR A 646 42.20 -48.17 46.59
CA TYR A 646 40.85 -48.20 45.94
C TYR A 646 40.56 -49.39 45.01
N LEU A 647 40.73 -50.61 45.53
CA LEU A 647 40.44 -51.87 44.81
C LEU A 647 39.08 -52.46 45.21
N PRO A 648 38.40 -53.21 44.33
CA PRO A 648 37.17 -53.91 44.68
C PRO A 648 37.32 -54.82 45.91
N GLY A 649 38.44 -55.54 46.02
CA GLY A 649 38.72 -56.47 47.13
C GLY A 649 38.87 -55.86 48.53
N ASP A 650 39.05 -54.55 48.66
CA ASP A 650 39.08 -53.82 49.94
C ASP A 650 37.65 -53.58 50.44
N CYS A 651 37.01 -54.61 51.00
CA CYS A 651 35.62 -54.59 51.44
C CYS A 651 35.43 -54.02 52.85
N ASN A 652 36.50 -53.84 53.63
CA ASN A 652 36.46 -53.09 54.89
C ASN A 652 36.72 -51.57 54.70
N LEU A 653 37.06 -51.14 53.48
CA LEU A 653 37.28 -49.76 53.06
C LEU A 653 38.43 -49.08 53.83
N ASN A 654 39.51 -49.81 54.11
CA ASN A 654 40.68 -49.28 54.83
C ASN A 654 41.85 -48.87 53.90
N ALA A 655 41.66 -48.97 52.57
CA ALA A 655 42.62 -48.75 51.50
C ALA A 655 43.68 -49.85 51.32
N ILE A 656 43.56 -50.98 52.01
CA ILE A 656 44.50 -52.11 51.96
C ILE A 656 43.68 -53.40 51.82
N THR A 657 43.91 -54.16 50.74
CA THR A 657 43.32 -55.49 50.59
C THR A 657 44.18 -56.53 51.32
N ASP A 658 43.73 -57.01 52.48
CA ASP A 658 44.47 -57.96 53.30
C ASP A 658 43.59 -59.07 53.93
N LEU A 659 44.16 -59.84 54.85
CA LEU A 659 43.43 -60.93 55.52
C LEU A 659 42.17 -60.44 56.28
N ASN A 660 42.11 -59.18 56.67
CA ASN A 660 40.93 -58.60 57.31
C ASN A 660 39.75 -58.52 56.33
N ASP A 661 39.99 -58.22 55.05
CA ASP A 661 38.95 -58.26 54.02
C ASP A 661 38.44 -59.69 53.81
N TYR A 662 39.33 -60.67 53.76
CA TYR A 662 38.90 -62.07 53.68
C TYR A 662 38.06 -62.48 54.90
N ASN A 663 38.47 -62.06 56.09
CA ASN A 663 37.71 -62.33 57.32
C ASN A 663 36.35 -61.61 57.34
N GLN A 664 36.21 -60.50 56.61
CA GLN A 664 34.97 -59.77 56.44
C GLN A 664 34.06 -60.41 55.37
N TYR A 665 34.63 -60.88 54.27
CA TYR A 665 33.94 -61.57 53.18
C TYR A 665 33.46 -62.97 53.56
N ARG A 666 34.33 -63.79 54.19
CA ARG A 666 34.08 -65.23 54.40
C ARG A 666 32.75 -65.57 55.09
N PRO A 667 32.31 -64.84 56.15
CA PRO A 667 31.03 -65.10 56.80
C PRO A 667 29.81 -64.84 55.91
N ASN A 668 29.98 -64.01 54.88
CA ASN A 668 28.92 -63.61 53.95
C ASN A 668 28.88 -64.48 52.68
N ALA A 669 29.83 -65.40 52.52
CA ALA A 669 29.85 -66.31 51.38
C ALA A 669 28.58 -67.16 51.32
N GLY A 670 27.90 -67.13 50.18
CA GLY A 670 26.61 -67.78 49.94
C GLY A 670 25.40 -66.85 50.13
N VAL A 671 25.59 -65.58 50.52
CA VAL A 671 24.52 -64.59 50.53
C VAL A 671 24.18 -64.20 49.09
N ILE A 672 22.91 -64.35 48.73
CA ILE A 672 22.34 -63.99 47.43
C ILE A 672 21.43 -62.77 47.66
N GLY A 673 21.82 -61.63 47.10
CA GLY A 673 20.98 -60.44 47.04
C GLY A 673 19.86 -60.58 45.99
N ILE A 674 19.17 -59.49 45.68
CA ILE A 674 18.10 -59.54 44.67
C ILE A 674 18.67 -59.72 43.26
N ASN A 675 18.28 -60.81 42.58
CA ASN A 675 18.62 -61.10 41.18
C ASN A 675 18.02 -60.08 40.18
N GLU A 676 16.95 -59.39 40.55
CA GLU A 676 16.12 -58.55 39.65
C GLU A 676 16.66 -57.14 39.36
N ILE A 677 17.87 -56.77 39.79
CA ILE A 677 18.49 -55.50 39.37
C ILE A 677 19.34 -55.62 38.09
N ARG A 678 19.16 -56.71 37.34
CA ARG A 678 19.66 -56.93 35.98
C ARG A 678 18.46 -57.31 35.10
N LEU A 679 18.21 -56.52 34.06
CA LEU A 679 17.53 -57.03 32.86
C LEU A 679 18.58 -57.66 31.96
#